data_AF-A0A0R3T3G7-F1
#
_entry.id   AF-A0A0R3T3G7-F1
#
_cell.length_a   1.000
_cell.length_b   1.000
_cell.length_c   1.000
_cell.angle_alpha   90.00
_cell.angle_beta   90.00
_cell.angle_gamma   90.00
#
_symmetry.space_group_name_H-M   'P 1'
#
loop_
_entity.id
_entity.type
_entity.pdbx_description
1 polymer ?
#
loop_
_entity_poly.entity_id
_entity_poly.type
_entity_poly.pdbx_seq_one_letter_code
_entity_poly.pdbx_strand_id
1 'polypeptide(L)'
;MYFHNFESLAVVRSVCRLSVMEDKNTTESGKGRVRSLKELCAESIAKNLTAVATHCSDCAVAKLRWRFPHSGYRIASPGADMIMKKLADLRILTSERLALFSKDQVNLHCITLRDSLEWASVSSILRDFTLFDVTARNSTCVRMEDIAWHFNESTIENLHTLKLVNMGIGESKYPMIAALAQLQNLRHLDISQSSFDNDCLYNLTRALTRLQYLDISETAVTDITFLVELRENLTSLKMHGLKINERSLCEAALSTILELKELRVLDISRTLQRPYHRFPAVGQLIEPGRFPHLEYFDMSGNLFGLTVKDVETFITNNMNLKFLGVAHGIDQLGIGRLPTKYPNIELVVKVLKEVLENTGNVYMKAVRLIRERLVRGALSEITTEVLTEIVNYALFIMEFHWGGRHDDDDDSNRENVMIDGNDDNDADGDNLDKNSSGYDADNDGEGDEEETNTEPSIEHDEFDDSGDLNHKAASTVLYNNIEDDRRPYDYLLFYLHGGLSDVTSSNHGDYYNPDKTADGDVEDNSLLLSDDSDSTYVPSSPSIYDDYYEDDDDDDFSGSYDYESEEYSSDESDAEDEDEADDRYLTYGHSKEGIFIKFLKTIFRVGRVKYEYIRISLAVCKVLKYSDESETRDHALRLLLDICGRMPKSILTELAIHSTLMETLIKCAVEMHFSEEFVVEWITGRNDKKLSYLGHPFRQMDGNGYLIFSILKKMLWSGHEVQKRFVQCGGFEVCQEIQKAIYSDDELDELYFVTFKVREILIRESIDYTDSD
;
A
#
# COMPACT_ATOMS: atom_id res chain seq x y z
N MET A 1 30.56 -38.79 7.18
CA MET A 1 30.53 -38.15 8.51
C MET A 1 31.51 -36.98 8.70
N TYR A 2 32.16 -36.44 7.64
CA TYR A 2 33.16 -35.35 7.77
C TYR A 2 32.83 -34.06 6.98
N PHE A 3 31.59 -33.88 6.50
CA PHE A 3 31.20 -32.70 5.70
C PHE A 3 30.41 -31.62 6.46
N HIS A 4 29.93 -31.87 7.70
CA HIS A 4 29.20 -30.85 8.49
C HIS A 4 30.08 -29.85 9.27
N ASN A 5 31.41 -30.00 9.24
CA ASN A 5 32.31 -29.15 10.06
C ASN A 5 32.76 -27.85 9.37
N PHE A 6 32.64 -27.71 8.05
CA PHE A 6 33.15 -26.52 7.36
C PHE A 6 32.23 -25.30 7.48
N GLU A 7 30.91 -25.49 7.45
CA GLU A 7 29.93 -24.41 7.65
C GLU A 7 29.94 -23.90 9.09
N SER A 8 30.01 -24.81 10.08
CA SER A 8 30.17 -24.46 11.50
C SER A 8 31.42 -23.61 11.76
N LEU A 9 32.56 -23.96 11.14
CA LEU A 9 33.80 -23.19 11.25
C LEU A 9 33.71 -21.81 10.60
N ALA A 10 33.00 -21.66 9.48
CA ALA A 10 32.81 -20.38 8.81
C ALA A 10 31.92 -19.42 9.62
N VAL A 11 30.85 -19.94 10.25
CA VAL A 11 29.94 -19.13 11.07
C VAL A 11 30.57 -18.81 12.43
N VAL A 12 31.29 -19.74 13.07
CA VAL A 12 32.07 -19.46 14.29
C VAL A 12 33.18 -18.45 14.01
N ARG A 13 33.87 -18.55 12.87
CA ARG A 13 34.81 -17.50 12.42
C ARG A 13 34.13 -16.17 12.18
N SER A 14 32.87 -16.15 11.72
CA SER A 14 32.09 -14.92 11.53
C SER A 14 31.70 -14.26 12.86
N VAL A 15 31.33 -15.05 13.87
CA VAL A 15 31.10 -14.58 15.25
C VAL A 15 32.39 -14.00 15.86
N CYS A 16 33.53 -14.69 15.74
CA CYS A 16 34.81 -14.18 16.22
C CYS A 16 35.30 -12.95 15.42
N ARG A 17 35.00 -12.89 14.12
CA ARG A 17 35.34 -11.74 13.27
C ARG A 17 34.51 -10.50 13.59
N LEU A 18 33.23 -10.66 13.96
CA LEU A 18 32.38 -9.54 14.40
C LEU A 18 32.92 -8.85 15.66
N SER A 19 33.55 -9.59 16.57
CA SER A 19 34.09 -9.06 17.82
C SER A 19 35.45 -8.36 17.70
N VAL A 20 36.11 -8.41 16.54
CA VAL A 20 37.52 -7.94 16.35
C VAL A 20 37.64 -6.82 15.29
N MET A 21 36.59 -6.49 14.54
CA MET A 21 36.68 -5.50 13.46
C MET A 21 36.45 -4.05 13.91
N GLU A 22 37.50 -3.22 13.81
CA GLU A 22 37.42 -1.76 13.91
C GLU A 22 36.76 -1.12 12.67
N ASP A 23 36.00 -0.05 12.91
CA ASP A 23 35.28 0.69 11.87
C ASP A 23 36.24 1.50 10.98
N LYS A 24 36.33 1.15 9.70
CA LYS A 24 36.76 2.09 8.67
C LYS A 24 35.51 2.67 8.01
N ASN A 25 35.11 3.85 8.46
CA ASN A 25 34.09 4.65 7.78
C ASN A 25 34.54 4.95 6.35
N THR A 26 33.81 4.45 5.37
CA THR A 26 33.81 5.02 4.02
C THR A 26 32.53 5.82 3.86
N THR A 27 32.64 7.13 4.08
CA THR A 27 31.74 8.12 3.52
C THR A 27 31.93 8.12 2.00
N GLU A 28 30.87 7.85 1.25
CA GLU A 28 30.72 8.44 -0.09
C GLU A 28 29.24 8.54 -0.44
N SER A 29 28.88 9.74 -0.89
CA SER A 29 27.57 10.22 -1.25
C SER A 29 26.97 9.46 -2.44
N GLY A 30 25.68 9.16 -2.37
CA GLY A 30 24.82 9.05 -3.56
C GLY A 30 25.09 7.86 -4.49
N LYS A 31 24.94 6.64 -3.99
CA LYS A 31 24.53 5.42 -4.72
C LYS A 31 24.35 4.29 -3.70
N GLY A 32 23.36 3.42 -3.89
CA GLY A 32 22.81 2.45 -2.92
C GLY A 32 23.74 2.01 -1.79
N ARG A 33 23.29 2.21 -0.54
CA ARG A 33 24.02 1.89 0.70
C ARG A 33 24.60 0.48 0.64
N VAL A 34 25.92 0.39 0.45
CA VAL A 34 26.65 -0.88 0.51
C VAL A 34 26.54 -1.42 1.93
N ARG A 35 25.97 -2.63 2.08
CA ARG A 35 25.82 -3.27 3.39
C ARG A 35 27.19 -3.53 4.00
N SER A 36 27.36 -3.19 5.28
CA SER A 36 28.63 -3.43 5.95
C SER A 36 28.87 -4.94 6.13
N LEU A 37 30.13 -5.36 6.21
CA LEU A 37 30.46 -6.75 6.52
C LEU A 37 29.88 -7.18 7.87
N LYS A 38 29.80 -6.27 8.85
CA LYS A 38 29.16 -6.53 10.15
C LYS A 38 27.67 -6.86 9.99
N GLU A 39 26.94 -6.12 9.16
CA GLU A 39 25.52 -6.37 8.86
C GLU A 39 25.32 -7.72 8.17
N LEU A 40 26.19 -8.06 7.20
CA LEU A 40 26.15 -9.35 6.51
C LEU A 40 26.46 -10.53 7.44
N CYS A 41 27.44 -10.38 8.34
CA CYS A 41 27.75 -11.40 9.34
C CYS A 41 26.60 -11.62 10.33
N ALA A 42 26.00 -10.54 10.85
CA ALA A 42 24.84 -10.65 11.75
C ALA A 42 23.65 -11.34 11.06
N GLU A 43 23.40 -11.02 9.78
CA GLU A 43 22.38 -11.70 8.97
C GLU A 43 22.69 -13.18 8.74
N SER A 44 23.93 -13.51 8.43
CA SER A 44 24.36 -14.89 8.25
C SER A 44 24.21 -15.70 9.54
N ILE A 45 24.54 -15.12 10.70
CA ILE A 45 24.39 -15.76 12.01
C ILE A 45 22.90 -15.97 12.33
N ALA A 46 22.07 -14.95 12.13
CA ALA A 46 20.64 -15.03 12.39
C ALA A 46 19.95 -16.13 11.57
N LYS A 47 20.34 -16.27 10.29
CA LYS A 47 19.81 -17.32 9.39
C LYS A 47 20.33 -18.73 9.71
N ASN A 48 21.46 -18.86 10.38
CA ASN A 48 22.13 -20.13 10.66
C ASN A 48 22.28 -20.43 12.16
N LEU A 49 21.33 -19.95 12.97
CA LEU A 49 21.33 -20.10 14.44
C LEU A 49 21.57 -21.53 14.92
N THR A 50 20.97 -22.53 14.26
CA THR A 50 21.11 -23.95 14.61
C THR A 50 22.55 -24.48 14.47
N ALA A 51 23.37 -23.86 13.64
CA ALA A 51 24.79 -24.19 13.49
C ALA A 51 25.64 -23.62 14.64
N VAL A 52 25.21 -22.52 15.25
CA VAL A 52 25.96 -21.77 16.28
C VAL A 52 25.34 -21.80 17.67
N ALA A 53 24.18 -22.44 17.85
CA ALA A 53 23.51 -22.61 19.13
C ALA A 53 23.24 -24.09 19.44
N THR A 54 23.16 -24.40 20.73
CA THR A 54 22.87 -25.73 21.30
C THR A 54 21.94 -25.63 22.47
N HIS A 55 21.15 -26.67 22.71
CA HIS A 55 20.48 -26.81 23.99
C HIS A 55 21.48 -27.18 25.09
N CYS A 56 21.30 -26.54 26.24
CA CYS A 56 21.91 -26.90 27.51
C CYS A 56 21.50 -28.33 27.89
N SER A 57 22.46 -29.22 28.08
CA SER A 57 22.23 -30.59 28.56
C SER A 57 22.13 -30.68 30.09
N ASP A 58 22.54 -29.62 30.78
CA ASP A 58 22.70 -29.49 32.23
C ASP A 58 21.55 -28.74 32.93
N CYS A 59 20.56 -28.27 32.17
CA CYS A 59 19.46 -27.44 32.68
C CYS A 59 18.19 -28.27 32.87
N ALA A 60 17.44 -28.03 33.96
CA ALA A 60 16.13 -28.66 34.21
C ALA A 60 15.11 -28.38 33.08
N VAL A 61 15.26 -27.24 32.39
CA VAL A 61 14.57 -26.90 31.13
C VAL A 61 15.66 -26.62 30.09
N ALA A 62 15.58 -27.27 28.92
CA ALA A 62 16.60 -27.21 27.88
C ALA A 62 16.72 -25.80 27.26
N LYS A 63 17.56 -24.93 27.84
CA LYS A 63 17.78 -23.55 27.35
C LYS A 63 18.77 -23.51 26.19
N LEU A 64 18.50 -22.65 25.21
CA LEU A 64 19.40 -22.43 24.09
C LEU A 64 20.65 -21.63 24.55
N ARG A 65 21.84 -22.07 24.13
CA ARG A 65 23.15 -21.49 24.46
C ARG A 65 24.01 -21.38 23.22
N TRP A 66 24.82 -20.32 23.12
CA TRP A 66 25.82 -20.19 22.04
C TRP A 66 26.90 -21.29 22.14
N ARG A 67 27.29 -21.85 20.99
CA ARG A 67 28.44 -22.74 20.83
C ARG A 67 29.72 -21.91 20.74
N PHE A 68 30.36 -21.64 21.88
CA PHE A 68 31.68 -21.01 21.90
C PHE A 68 32.81 -22.04 22.04
N PRO A 69 33.98 -21.82 21.41
CA PRO A 69 35.14 -22.70 21.57
C PRO A 69 35.73 -22.70 23.00
N HIS A 70 35.46 -21.66 23.79
CA HIS A 70 35.99 -21.49 25.14
C HIS A 70 34.88 -21.11 26.12
N SER A 71 34.91 -21.72 27.31
CA SER A 71 34.03 -21.34 28.42
C SER A 71 34.32 -19.91 28.86
N GLY A 72 33.29 -19.06 28.95
CA GLY A 72 33.41 -17.66 29.37
C GLY A 72 33.55 -16.63 28.25
N TYR A 73 33.57 -17.06 26.98
CA TYR A 73 33.45 -16.11 25.87
C TYR A 73 32.07 -15.44 25.86
N ARG A 74 32.04 -14.12 25.69
CA ARG A 74 30.82 -13.32 25.55
C ARG A 74 30.84 -12.53 24.27
N ILE A 75 29.71 -12.47 23.57
CA ILE A 75 29.56 -11.58 22.41
C ILE A 75 29.35 -10.15 22.95
N ALA A 76 30.29 -9.26 22.70
CA ALA A 76 30.18 -7.86 23.10
C ALA A 76 29.28 -7.04 22.16
N SER A 77 28.75 -5.93 22.65
CA SER A 77 28.16 -4.85 21.85
C SER A 77 29.24 -4.22 20.93
N PRO A 78 28.92 -3.81 19.69
CA PRO A 78 27.58 -3.83 19.06
C PRO A 78 27.21 -5.16 18.40
N GLY A 79 28.10 -6.16 18.40
CA GLY A 79 27.87 -7.44 17.71
C GLY A 79 26.63 -8.18 18.23
N ALA A 80 26.45 -8.23 19.55
CA ALA A 80 25.26 -8.83 20.17
C ALA A 80 23.97 -8.07 19.81
N ASP A 81 24.02 -6.73 19.89
CA ASP A 81 22.91 -5.84 19.56
C ASP A 81 22.45 -6.05 18.10
N MET A 82 23.40 -6.14 17.15
CA MET A 82 23.12 -6.35 15.73
C MET A 82 22.47 -7.70 15.46
N ILE A 83 22.92 -8.77 16.12
CA ILE A 83 22.32 -10.11 15.97
C ILE A 83 20.90 -10.09 16.53
N MET A 84 20.69 -9.56 17.74
CA MET A 84 19.36 -9.44 18.35
C MET A 84 18.39 -8.68 17.44
N LYS A 85 18.80 -7.49 16.97
CA LYS A 85 17.99 -6.67 16.06
C LYS A 85 17.63 -7.43 14.78
N LYS A 86 18.59 -8.14 14.18
CA LYS A 86 18.34 -8.92 12.96
C LYS A 86 17.38 -10.09 13.20
N LEU A 87 17.45 -10.74 14.36
CA LEU A 87 16.48 -11.78 14.74
C LEU A 87 15.07 -11.22 14.91
N ALA A 88 14.95 -10.05 15.55
CA ALA A 88 13.67 -9.34 15.69
C ALA A 88 13.13 -8.90 14.32
N ASP A 89 13.96 -8.32 13.45
CA ASP A 89 13.55 -7.87 12.11
C ASP A 89 13.13 -9.04 11.19
N LEU A 90 13.74 -10.21 11.36
CA LEU A 90 13.34 -11.45 10.67
C LEU A 90 12.09 -12.12 11.28
N ARG A 91 11.55 -11.60 12.39
CA ARG A 91 10.43 -12.20 13.15
C ARG A 91 10.70 -13.64 13.59
N ILE A 92 11.94 -13.93 13.93
CA ILE A 92 12.37 -15.27 14.38
C ILE A 92 12.92 -15.26 15.82
N LEU A 93 12.79 -14.15 16.53
CA LEU A 93 13.13 -14.03 17.94
C LEU A 93 11.96 -14.59 18.77
N THR A 94 12.15 -15.77 19.36
CA THR A 94 11.18 -16.42 20.25
C THR A 94 11.67 -16.34 21.70
N SER A 95 10.81 -16.61 22.69
CA SER A 95 11.19 -16.69 24.12
C SER A 95 12.35 -17.67 24.34
N GLU A 96 12.34 -18.81 23.63
CA GLU A 96 13.43 -19.77 23.64
C GLU A 96 14.76 -19.18 23.13
N ARG A 97 14.71 -18.40 22.04
CA ARG A 97 15.89 -17.78 21.43
C ARG A 97 16.36 -16.54 22.18
N LEU A 98 15.51 -15.89 22.98
CA LEU A 98 15.92 -14.85 23.92
C LEU A 98 16.91 -15.38 24.97
N ALA A 99 16.88 -16.68 25.29
CA ALA A 99 17.83 -17.29 26.24
C ALA A 99 19.31 -17.14 25.80
N LEU A 100 19.55 -17.02 24.48
CA LEU A 100 20.87 -16.73 23.92
C LEU A 100 21.43 -15.37 24.33
N PHE A 101 20.59 -14.46 24.80
CA PHE A 101 20.94 -13.10 25.17
C PHE A 101 20.98 -12.90 26.69
N SER A 102 21.26 -13.98 27.43
CA SER A 102 21.54 -13.90 28.86
C SER A 102 22.88 -13.20 29.14
N LYS A 103 22.97 -12.54 30.30
CA LYS A 103 24.17 -11.80 30.76
C LYS A 103 25.45 -12.64 30.78
N ASP A 104 25.32 -13.96 30.87
CA ASP A 104 26.44 -14.88 30.84
C ASP A 104 27.07 -15.07 29.46
N GLN A 105 26.31 -14.82 28.38
CA GLN A 105 26.73 -15.12 27.01
C GLN A 105 26.93 -13.88 26.14
N VAL A 106 26.32 -12.75 26.49
CA VAL A 106 26.40 -11.52 25.72
C VAL A 106 26.57 -10.30 26.62
N ASN A 107 26.99 -9.18 26.02
CA ASN A 107 26.83 -7.85 26.60
C ASN A 107 25.99 -7.00 25.63
N LEU A 108 24.80 -6.58 26.08
CA LEU A 108 23.86 -5.77 25.29
C LEU A 108 23.88 -4.33 25.76
N HIS A 109 23.89 -3.43 24.78
CA HIS A 109 23.66 -1.99 24.97
C HIS A 109 22.34 -1.54 24.31
N CYS A 110 21.82 -2.34 23.38
CA CYS A 110 20.58 -2.06 22.68
C CYS A 110 19.68 -3.29 22.65
N ILE A 111 18.37 -3.09 22.76
CA ILE A 111 17.37 -4.17 22.66
C ILE A 111 16.28 -3.82 21.65
N THR A 112 15.85 -4.80 20.87
CA THR A 112 14.69 -4.69 19.97
C THR A 112 13.70 -5.81 20.27
N LEU A 113 12.53 -5.42 20.74
CA LEU A 113 11.40 -6.27 21.08
C LEU A 113 10.31 -6.10 20.01
N ARG A 114 9.83 -7.22 19.47
CA ARG A 114 8.70 -7.27 18.54
C ARG A 114 7.85 -8.50 18.88
N ASP A 115 6.56 -8.41 18.61
CA ASP A 115 5.60 -9.49 18.71
C ASP A 115 5.44 -10.05 20.16
N SER A 116 4.62 -11.09 20.32
CA SER A 116 4.26 -11.66 21.63
C SER A 116 5.40 -12.51 22.23
N LEU A 117 6.34 -11.86 22.91
CA LEU A 117 7.39 -12.52 23.70
C LEU A 117 6.92 -12.76 25.14
N GLU A 118 7.43 -13.82 25.78
CA GLU A 118 7.17 -14.05 27.20
C GLU A 118 7.79 -12.93 28.04
N TRP A 119 6.94 -12.23 28.80
CA TRP A 119 7.34 -11.09 29.63
C TRP A 119 8.43 -11.44 30.66
N ALA A 120 8.40 -12.65 31.23
CA ALA A 120 9.42 -13.09 32.19
C ALA A 120 10.84 -13.06 31.58
N SER A 121 10.97 -13.45 30.31
CA SER A 121 12.26 -13.41 29.61
C SER A 121 12.67 -11.97 29.29
N VAL A 122 11.74 -11.13 28.84
CA VAL A 122 12.00 -9.72 28.53
C VAL A 122 12.42 -8.94 29.78
N SER A 123 11.65 -9.04 30.86
CA SER A 123 11.92 -8.36 32.13
C SER A 123 13.27 -8.72 32.72
N SER A 124 13.73 -9.97 32.56
CA SER A 124 15.09 -10.37 32.98
C SER A 124 16.18 -9.58 32.24
N ILE A 125 16.06 -9.43 30.93
CA ILE A 125 17.03 -8.69 30.11
C ILE A 125 17.02 -7.20 30.48
N LEU A 126 15.85 -6.60 30.69
CA LEU A 126 15.72 -5.19 31.09
C LEU A 126 16.40 -4.90 32.44
N ARG A 127 16.41 -5.87 33.35
CA ARG A 127 17.08 -5.77 34.66
C ARG A 127 18.57 -6.11 34.59
N ASP A 128 18.98 -7.00 33.70
CA ASP A 128 20.34 -7.55 33.69
C ASP A 128 21.39 -6.66 33.02
N PHE A 129 20.99 -5.84 32.04
CA PHE A 129 21.88 -5.06 31.18
C PHE A 129 21.77 -3.55 31.38
N THR A 130 22.87 -2.82 31.17
CA THR A 130 22.87 -1.36 31.09
C THR A 130 22.55 -0.95 29.65
N LEU A 131 21.32 -0.51 29.41
CA LEU A 131 20.83 -0.22 28.07
C LEU A 131 20.88 1.28 27.75
N PHE A 132 21.21 1.60 26.51
CA PHE A 132 21.26 2.96 25.98
C PHE A 132 20.19 3.22 24.90
N ASP A 133 19.72 2.16 24.24
CA ASP A 133 18.64 2.18 23.23
C ASP A 133 17.68 1.00 23.46
N VAL A 134 16.41 1.31 23.67
CA VAL A 134 15.34 0.33 23.82
C VAL A 134 14.28 0.59 22.76
N THR A 135 13.99 -0.45 21.98
CA THR A 135 12.94 -0.42 20.96
C THR A 135 11.95 -1.55 21.21
N ALA A 136 10.67 -1.24 21.39
CA ALA A 136 9.56 -2.18 21.45
C ALA A 136 8.48 -1.77 20.43
N ARG A 137 7.95 -2.74 19.68
CA ARG A 137 6.90 -2.51 18.69
C ARG A 137 5.83 -3.59 18.69
N ASN A 138 4.57 -3.19 18.46
CA ASN A 138 3.45 -4.09 18.22
C ASN A 138 3.28 -5.17 19.30
N SER A 139 3.44 -4.82 20.57
CA SER A 139 3.20 -5.76 21.67
C SER A 139 1.82 -5.49 22.28
N THR A 140 0.92 -6.45 22.14
CA THR A 140 -0.39 -6.43 22.79
C THR A 140 -0.36 -6.94 24.22
N CYS A 141 0.72 -7.66 24.59
CA CYS A 141 0.88 -8.34 25.88
C CYS A 141 1.59 -7.48 26.94
N VAL A 142 2.35 -6.47 26.53
CA VAL A 142 3.21 -5.67 27.40
C VAL A 142 2.78 -4.22 27.31
N ARG A 143 2.61 -3.53 28.44
CA ARG A 143 2.31 -2.09 28.44
C ARG A 143 3.60 -1.27 28.49
N MET A 144 3.51 -0.02 28.07
CA MET A 144 4.66 0.90 28.06
C MET A 144 5.29 1.09 29.45
N GLU A 145 4.45 1.29 30.47
CA GLU A 145 4.90 1.47 31.85
C GLU A 145 5.67 0.26 32.36
N ASP A 146 5.25 -0.96 32.00
CA ASP A 146 5.91 -2.18 32.47
C ASP A 146 7.36 -2.23 31.99
N ILE A 147 7.64 -1.82 30.76
CA ILE A 147 9.02 -1.74 30.23
C ILE A 147 9.83 -0.72 31.02
N ALA A 148 9.28 0.47 31.21
CA ALA A 148 9.98 1.56 31.88
C ALA A 148 10.27 1.25 33.37
N TRP A 149 9.38 0.55 34.06
CA TRP A 149 9.55 0.12 35.45
C TRP A 149 10.59 -0.99 35.64
N HIS A 150 10.93 -1.74 34.59
CA HIS A 150 11.84 -2.89 34.70
C HIS A 150 13.29 -2.57 34.35
N PHE A 151 13.59 -1.33 33.98
CA PHE A 151 14.97 -0.88 33.82
C PHE A 151 15.71 -0.90 35.16
N ASN A 152 16.96 -1.34 35.14
CA ASN A 152 17.86 -1.14 36.28
C ASN A 152 18.29 0.33 36.40
N GLU A 153 18.85 0.69 37.56
CA GLU A 153 19.32 2.05 37.87
C GLU A 153 20.28 2.59 36.81
N SER A 154 21.26 1.80 36.38
CA SER A 154 22.21 2.22 35.34
C SER A 154 21.53 2.51 34.00
N THR A 155 20.49 1.76 33.63
CA THR A 155 19.72 2.03 32.41
C THR A 155 18.91 3.31 32.57
N ILE A 156 18.24 3.50 33.71
CA ILE A 156 17.49 4.74 33.99
C ILE A 156 18.39 5.97 33.84
N GLU A 157 19.61 5.89 34.35
CA GLU A 157 20.60 6.97 34.25
C GLU A 157 21.17 7.17 32.84
N ASN A 158 21.28 6.12 32.02
CA ASN A 158 22.03 6.18 30.76
C ASN A 158 21.19 5.96 29.50
N LEU A 159 19.87 5.76 29.61
CA LEU A 159 19.03 5.55 28.45
C LEU A 159 18.90 6.85 27.64
N HIS A 160 19.28 6.79 26.36
CA HIS A 160 19.21 7.94 25.46
C HIS A 160 18.09 7.81 24.43
N THR A 161 17.72 6.57 24.08
CA THR A 161 16.72 6.26 23.06
C THR A 161 15.69 5.27 23.61
N LEU A 162 14.41 5.64 23.49
CA LEU A 162 13.28 4.80 23.84
C LEU A 162 12.23 4.88 22.72
N LYS A 163 11.89 3.75 22.12
CA LYS A 163 10.89 3.65 21.06
C LYS A 163 9.84 2.63 21.45
N LEU A 164 8.62 3.07 21.65
CA LEU A 164 7.46 2.29 22.08
C LEU A 164 6.34 2.50 21.05
N VAL A 165 6.48 1.88 19.88
CA VAL A 165 5.57 2.10 18.74
C VAL A 165 4.41 1.11 18.80
N ASN A 166 3.18 1.59 18.69
CA ASN A 166 1.97 0.76 18.71
C ASN A 166 1.94 -0.17 19.93
N MET A 167 2.05 0.44 21.11
CA MET A 167 2.07 -0.20 22.41
C MET A 167 0.87 0.28 23.23
N GLY A 168 0.29 -0.61 24.04
CA GLY A 168 -0.77 -0.25 24.97
C GLY A 168 -0.25 0.60 26.13
N ILE A 169 -1.03 1.58 26.56
CA ILE A 169 -0.88 2.29 27.83
C ILE A 169 -2.00 1.78 28.75
N GLY A 170 -1.70 1.54 30.02
CA GLY A 170 -2.71 1.15 31.00
C GLY A 170 -3.83 2.18 31.16
N GLU A 171 -4.91 1.79 31.85
CA GLU A 171 -6.07 2.66 32.10
C GLU A 171 -5.67 3.98 32.77
N SER A 172 -4.71 3.92 33.69
CA SER A 172 -4.07 5.09 34.27
C SER A 172 -2.79 5.42 33.53
N LYS A 173 -2.68 6.67 33.07
CA LYS A 173 -1.51 7.18 32.35
C LYS A 173 -0.39 7.64 33.28
N TYR A 174 -0.70 7.86 34.56
CA TYR A 174 0.25 8.37 35.54
C TYR A 174 1.46 7.45 35.77
N PRO A 175 1.31 6.11 35.93
CA PRO A 175 2.46 5.21 36.06
C PRO A 175 3.43 5.30 34.88
N MET A 176 2.91 5.44 33.66
CA MET A 176 3.73 5.60 32.45
C MET A 176 4.49 6.93 32.51
N ILE A 177 3.82 8.04 32.81
CA ILE A 177 4.45 9.37 32.93
C ILE A 177 5.53 9.36 34.02
N ALA A 178 5.23 8.80 35.19
CA ALA A 178 6.18 8.70 36.31
C ALA A 178 7.40 7.84 35.97
N ALA A 179 7.21 6.77 35.19
CA ALA A 179 8.32 5.94 34.73
C ALA A 179 9.18 6.66 33.69
N LEU A 180 8.56 7.33 32.70
CA LEU A 180 9.29 8.12 31.71
C LEU A 180 10.04 9.30 32.34
N ALA A 181 9.45 9.96 33.34
CA ALA A 181 10.05 11.08 34.04
C ALA A 181 11.36 10.72 34.78
N GLN A 182 11.65 9.45 35.02
CA GLN A 182 12.92 9.04 35.62
C GLN A 182 14.07 9.04 34.60
N LEU A 183 13.77 9.02 33.29
CA LEU A 183 14.73 8.89 32.20
C LEU A 183 15.32 10.26 31.79
N GLN A 184 15.96 10.95 32.74
CA GLN A 184 16.41 12.34 32.59
C GLN A 184 17.47 12.56 31.49
N ASN A 185 18.13 11.50 31.02
CA ASN A 185 19.09 11.54 29.91
C ASN A 185 18.48 11.20 28.54
N LEU A 186 17.17 10.96 28.48
CA LEU A 186 16.49 10.59 27.24
C LEU A 186 16.54 11.74 26.22
N ARG A 187 16.96 11.42 25.00
CA ARG A 187 17.08 12.37 23.88
C ARG A 187 16.17 12.01 22.72
N HIS A 188 15.81 10.74 22.59
CA HIS A 188 15.00 10.24 21.50
C HIS A 188 13.84 9.42 22.07
N LEU A 189 12.63 9.94 21.87
CA LEU A 189 11.39 9.27 22.26
C LEU A 189 10.49 9.09 21.04
N ASP A 190 10.05 7.86 20.82
CA ASP A 190 9.03 7.51 19.84
C ASP A 190 7.92 6.76 20.57
N ILE A 191 6.72 7.33 20.55
CA ILE A 191 5.51 6.81 21.23
C ILE A 191 4.33 6.80 20.24
N SER A 192 4.66 6.76 18.94
CA SER A 192 3.69 6.79 17.85
C SER A 192 2.70 5.61 17.91
N GLN A 193 1.51 5.83 17.35
CA GLN A 193 0.42 4.84 17.27
C GLN A 193 -0.05 4.34 18.64
N SER A 194 -0.10 5.21 19.65
CA SER A 194 -0.54 4.86 21.01
C SER A 194 -1.69 5.73 21.49
N SER A 195 -2.25 5.43 22.67
CA SER A 195 -3.29 6.23 23.32
C SER A 195 -2.76 7.46 24.08
N PHE A 196 -1.52 7.87 23.80
CA PHE A 196 -0.87 9.06 24.36
C PHE A 196 -1.63 10.34 23.97
N ASP A 197 -1.88 11.24 24.91
CA ASP A 197 -2.73 12.43 24.73
C ASP A 197 -2.09 13.72 25.26
N ASN A 198 -2.88 14.80 25.31
CA ASN A 198 -2.43 16.12 25.72
C ASN A 198 -1.91 16.15 27.18
N ASP A 199 -2.57 15.45 28.11
CA ASP A 199 -2.14 15.38 29.50
C ASP A 199 -0.80 14.65 29.64
N CYS A 200 -0.62 13.57 28.88
CA CYS A 200 0.68 12.92 28.79
C CYS A 200 1.76 13.85 28.25
N LEU A 201 1.46 14.57 27.16
CA LEU A 201 2.42 15.49 26.53
C LEU A 201 2.84 16.61 27.50
N TYR A 202 1.87 17.25 28.15
CA TYR A 202 2.11 18.32 29.12
C TYR A 202 3.06 17.90 30.26
N ASN A 203 2.82 16.73 30.85
CA ASN A 203 3.69 16.24 31.93
C ASN A 203 5.06 15.81 31.40
N LEU A 204 5.11 15.22 30.20
CA LEU A 204 6.33 14.71 29.60
C LEU A 204 7.31 15.83 29.23
N THR A 205 6.85 16.91 28.59
CA THR A 205 7.72 18.01 28.14
C THR A 205 8.40 18.73 29.31
N ARG A 206 7.73 18.78 30.47
CA ARG A 206 8.29 19.32 31.72
C ARG A 206 9.33 18.41 32.37
N ALA A 207 9.15 17.10 32.26
CA ALA A 207 10.04 16.12 32.87
C ALA A 207 11.28 15.83 32.02
N LEU A 208 11.14 15.82 30.69
CA LEU A 208 12.18 15.40 29.74
C LEU A 208 12.71 16.58 28.91
N THR A 209 13.31 17.55 29.59
CA THR A 209 13.75 18.81 28.96
C THR A 209 14.90 18.66 27.97
N ARG A 210 15.62 17.52 27.98
CA ARG A 210 16.76 17.22 27.10
C ARG A 210 16.37 16.52 25.79
N LEU A 211 15.07 16.38 25.54
CA LEU A 211 14.58 15.67 24.38
C LEU A 211 14.94 16.40 23.08
N GLN A 212 15.49 15.67 22.13
CA GLN A 212 15.94 16.17 20.82
C GLN A 212 15.13 15.60 19.67
N TYR A 213 14.54 14.41 19.84
CA TYR A 213 13.65 13.77 18.90
C TYR A 213 12.38 13.33 19.63
N LEU A 214 11.23 13.71 19.08
CA LEU A 214 9.92 13.28 19.52
C LEU A 214 9.07 12.84 18.34
N ASP A 215 8.53 11.62 18.42
CA ASP A 215 7.51 11.11 17.50
C ASP A 215 6.22 10.79 18.27
N ILE A 216 5.20 11.58 18.01
CA ILE A 216 3.84 11.47 18.55
C ILE A 216 2.83 11.16 17.44
N SER A 217 3.28 10.65 16.30
CA SER A 217 2.42 10.38 15.15
C SER A 217 1.30 9.40 15.51
N GLU A 218 0.10 9.63 14.96
CA GLU A 218 -1.09 8.78 15.16
C GLU A 218 -1.45 8.55 16.64
N THR A 219 -1.20 9.53 17.50
CA THR A 219 -1.64 9.52 18.91
C THR A 219 -2.95 10.29 19.10
N ALA A 220 -3.45 10.34 20.34
CA ALA A 220 -4.63 11.12 20.72
C ALA A 220 -4.30 12.60 21.04
N VAL A 221 -3.06 13.04 20.82
CA VAL A 221 -2.66 14.44 20.98
C VAL A 221 -3.37 15.33 19.96
N THR A 222 -3.98 16.40 20.44
CA THR A 222 -4.66 17.43 19.62
C THR A 222 -4.10 18.83 19.85
N ASP A 223 -3.43 19.07 20.98
CA ASP A 223 -2.78 20.33 21.33
C ASP A 223 -1.29 20.09 21.59
N ILE A 224 -0.44 20.75 20.81
CA ILE A 224 1.02 20.62 20.89
C ILE A 224 1.68 21.80 21.61
N THR A 225 0.93 22.77 22.13
CA THR A 225 1.47 24.01 22.73
C THR A 225 2.50 23.77 23.82
N PHE A 226 2.40 22.64 24.53
CA PHE A 226 3.36 22.24 25.56
C PHE A 226 4.77 21.95 25.04
N LEU A 227 4.97 21.82 23.73
CA LEU A 227 6.29 21.62 23.12
C LEU A 227 7.18 22.86 23.20
N VAL A 228 6.64 24.05 23.51
CA VAL A 228 7.42 25.27 23.74
C VAL A 228 8.47 25.10 24.86
N GLU A 229 8.23 24.20 25.81
CA GLU A 229 9.19 23.84 26.85
C GLU A 229 10.47 23.18 26.30
N LEU A 230 10.40 22.59 25.09
CA LEU A 230 11.50 21.91 24.41
C LEU A 230 12.15 22.75 23.30
N ARG A 231 11.76 24.01 23.13
CA ARG A 231 12.15 24.88 22.01
C ARG A 231 13.66 25.01 21.78
N GLU A 232 14.46 24.90 22.84
CA GLU A 232 15.92 25.05 22.79
C GLU A 232 16.65 23.74 22.40
N ASN A 233 15.96 22.59 22.44
CA ASN A 233 16.59 21.27 22.27
C ASN A 233 15.97 20.43 21.16
N LEU A 234 14.70 20.64 20.82
CA LEU A 234 13.97 19.77 19.91
C LEU A 234 14.43 19.97 18.46
N THR A 235 15.13 18.98 17.94
CA THR A 235 15.68 18.98 16.57
C THR A 235 14.82 18.17 15.58
N SER A 236 13.97 17.28 16.08
CA SER A 236 13.11 16.45 15.25
C SER A 236 11.75 16.29 15.90
N LEU A 237 10.72 16.72 15.20
CA LEU A 237 9.32 16.55 15.60
C LEU A 237 8.57 15.82 14.49
N LYS A 238 7.94 14.71 14.85
CA LYS A 238 6.98 14.01 13.99
C LYS A 238 5.64 13.93 14.69
N MET A 239 4.62 14.41 13.98
CA MET A 239 3.24 14.48 14.44
C MET A 239 2.30 14.11 13.28
N HIS A 240 2.71 13.10 12.49
CA HIS A 240 1.93 12.61 11.37
C HIS A 240 0.57 12.11 11.86
N GLY A 241 -0.51 12.45 11.15
CA GLY A 241 -1.83 11.89 11.41
C GLY A 241 -2.50 12.35 12.72
N LEU A 242 -1.97 13.38 13.40
CA LEU A 242 -2.65 13.97 14.56
C LEU A 242 -4.00 14.59 14.15
N LYS A 243 -5.00 14.45 15.04
CA LYS A 243 -6.37 14.92 14.80
C LYS A 243 -6.58 16.39 15.22
N ILE A 244 -5.72 17.28 14.73
CA ILE A 244 -5.84 18.73 14.96
C ILE A 244 -6.89 19.29 13.99
N ASN A 245 -8.16 19.31 14.41
CA ASN A 245 -9.31 19.63 13.55
C ASN A 245 -9.96 20.98 13.85
N GLU A 246 -9.59 21.64 14.95
CA GLU A 246 -10.09 22.96 15.29
C GLU A 246 -9.16 24.03 14.72
N ARG A 247 -9.75 25.08 14.16
CA ARG A 247 -8.99 26.19 13.56
C ARG A 247 -8.06 26.87 14.59
N SER A 248 -8.57 27.07 15.81
CA SER A 248 -7.81 27.60 16.95
C SER A 248 -6.59 26.73 17.29
N LEU A 249 -6.77 25.41 17.35
CA LEU A 249 -5.69 24.46 17.62
C LEU A 249 -4.66 24.41 16.48
N CYS A 250 -5.09 24.53 15.23
CA CYS A 250 -4.16 24.62 14.09
C CYS A 250 -3.29 25.88 14.16
N GLU A 251 -3.88 27.03 14.55
CA GLU A 251 -3.16 28.28 14.71
C GLU A 251 -2.20 28.26 15.91
N ALA A 252 -2.63 27.64 17.02
CA ALA A 252 -1.78 27.39 18.18
C ALA A 252 -0.61 26.44 17.85
N ALA A 253 -0.88 25.39 17.06
CA ALA A 253 0.14 24.46 16.60
C ALA A 253 1.16 25.15 15.69
N LEU A 254 0.71 25.98 14.74
CA LEU A 254 1.60 26.78 13.89
C LEU A 254 2.46 27.72 14.72
N SER A 255 1.86 28.43 15.67
CA SER A 255 2.57 29.35 16.58
C SER A 255 3.64 28.61 17.39
N THR A 256 3.29 27.43 17.90
CA THR A 256 4.23 26.58 18.65
C THR A 256 5.40 26.14 17.78
N ILE A 257 5.14 25.67 16.56
CA ILE A 257 6.19 25.24 15.62
C ILE A 257 7.15 26.39 15.29
N LEU A 258 6.65 27.62 15.16
CA LEU A 258 7.47 28.81 14.91
C LEU A 258 8.44 29.13 16.07
N GLU A 259 8.19 28.64 17.27
CA GLU A 259 9.08 28.78 18.43
C GLU A 259 10.20 27.73 18.47
N LEU A 260 10.03 26.59 17.78
CA LEU A 260 10.97 25.47 17.76
C LEU A 260 12.12 25.70 16.75
N LYS A 261 13.04 26.61 17.08
CA LYS A 261 14.08 27.11 16.15
C LYS A 261 15.16 26.09 15.78
N GLU A 262 15.38 25.08 16.62
CA GLU A 262 16.40 24.04 16.42
C GLU A 262 15.94 22.91 15.50
N LEU A 263 14.71 22.98 14.96
CA LEU A 263 14.15 21.93 14.10
C LEU A 263 15.00 21.71 12.84
N ARG A 264 15.34 20.43 12.63
CA ARG A 264 16.00 19.85 11.46
C ARG A 264 15.04 18.94 10.68
N VAL A 265 14.15 18.26 11.40
CA VAL A 265 13.14 17.36 10.84
C VAL A 265 11.78 17.77 11.40
N LEU A 266 10.85 18.07 10.50
CA LEU A 266 9.46 18.35 10.83
C LEU A 266 8.55 17.51 9.95
N ASP A 267 7.68 16.72 10.57
CA ASP A 267 6.63 15.98 9.87
C ASP A 267 5.28 16.33 10.49
N ILE A 268 4.50 17.13 9.77
CA ILE A 268 3.12 17.52 10.12
C ILE A 268 2.11 16.88 9.16
N SER A 269 2.53 15.85 8.44
CA SER A 269 1.72 15.28 7.37
C SER A 269 0.44 14.66 7.93
N ARG A 270 -0.65 14.73 7.17
CA ARG A 270 -1.93 14.13 7.58
C ARG A 270 -2.73 13.62 6.39
N THR A 271 -3.61 12.67 6.68
CA THR A 271 -4.57 12.16 5.70
C THR A 271 -5.59 13.24 5.31
N LEU A 272 -6.13 13.11 4.10
CA LEU A 272 -7.01 14.07 3.42
C LEU A 272 -8.09 14.67 4.33
N GLN A 273 -7.96 15.96 4.63
CA GLN A 273 -9.04 16.81 5.11
C GLN A 273 -9.23 18.01 4.17
N ARG A 274 -10.39 18.67 4.28
CA ARG A 274 -10.63 19.92 3.54
C ARG A 274 -9.56 20.92 3.98
N PRO A 275 -8.75 21.46 3.05
CA PRO A 275 -7.72 22.42 3.41
C PRO A 275 -8.38 23.64 4.08
N TYR A 276 -7.80 24.12 5.16
CA TYR A 276 -8.20 25.41 5.72
C TYR A 276 -7.82 26.53 4.76
N HIS A 277 -8.51 27.66 4.88
CA HIS A 277 -7.96 28.91 4.36
C HIS A 277 -6.58 29.17 4.98
N ARG A 278 -5.69 29.74 4.17
CA ARG A 278 -4.34 30.14 4.58
C ARG A 278 -4.37 30.91 5.91
N PHE A 279 -3.66 30.41 6.92
CA PHE A 279 -3.56 31.11 8.20
C PHE A 279 -2.68 32.37 8.07
N PRO A 280 -2.98 33.46 8.81
CA PRO A 280 -2.16 34.68 8.77
C PRO A 280 -0.68 34.42 9.11
N ALA A 281 -0.42 33.57 10.11
CA ALA A 281 0.92 33.22 10.57
C ALA A 281 1.75 32.40 9.55
N VAL A 282 1.16 31.92 8.45
CA VAL A 282 1.91 31.29 7.34
C VAL A 282 2.96 32.24 6.78
N GLY A 283 2.71 33.56 6.83
CA GLY A 283 3.72 34.56 6.46
C GLY A 283 5.03 34.38 7.23
N GLN A 284 4.95 34.12 8.54
CA GLN A 284 6.14 33.92 9.40
C GLN A 284 6.83 32.59 9.11
N LEU A 285 6.07 31.55 8.79
CA LEU A 285 6.59 30.21 8.44
C LEU A 285 7.53 30.26 7.24
N ILE A 286 7.19 31.10 6.24
CA ILE A 286 7.93 31.20 4.99
C ILE A 286 8.98 32.32 4.99
N GLU A 287 9.17 33.03 6.10
CA GLU A 287 10.17 34.10 6.20
C GLU A 287 11.61 33.58 6.09
N PRO A 288 12.52 34.35 5.45
CA PRO A 288 13.94 34.02 5.43
C PRO A 288 14.52 33.84 6.83
N GLY A 289 15.28 32.77 7.04
CA GLY A 289 15.97 32.50 8.30
C GLY A 289 15.06 32.06 9.45
N ARG A 290 13.76 31.80 9.21
CA ARG A 290 12.84 31.30 10.25
C ARG A 290 13.25 29.93 10.79
N PHE A 291 13.63 29.01 9.90
CA PHE A 291 14.10 27.67 10.24
C PHE A 291 15.51 27.43 9.71
N PRO A 292 16.55 27.98 10.36
CA PRO A 292 17.92 27.98 9.83
C PRO A 292 18.52 26.57 9.72
N HIS A 293 17.98 25.60 10.45
CA HIS A 293 18.51 24.24 10.53
C HIS A 293 17.65 23.18 9.85
N LEU A 294 16.50 23.55 9.26
CA LEU A 294 15.55 22.59 8.72
C LEU A 294 16.07 21.93 7.44
N GLU A 295 16.14 20.60 7.47
CA GLU A 295 16.62 19.75 6.39
C GLU A 295 15.50 18.88 5.80
N TYR A 296 14.51 18.50 6.62
CA TYR A 296 13.39 17.67 6.22
C TYR A 296 12.09 18.32 6.67
N PHE A 297 11.17 18.51 5.73
CA PHE A 297 9.82 18.95 6.05
C PHE A 297 8.78 18.14 5.26
N ASP A 298 7.89 17.43 5.94
CA ASP A 298 6.68 16.86 5.31
C ASP A 298 5.44 17.63 5.78
N MET A 299 4.80 18.31 4.83
CA MET A 299 3.61 19.14 5.03
C MET A 299 2.39 18.59 4.26
N SER A 300 2.43 17.32 3.88
CA SER A 300 1.34 16.66 3.16
C SER A 300 0.00 16.79 3.92
N GLY A 301 -1.09 17.04 3.20
CA GLY A 301 -2.41 17.36 3.77
C GLY A 301 -2.63 18.86 4.00
N ASN A 302 -1.59 19.69 3.86
CA ASN A 302 -1.66 21.16 3.91
C ASN A 302 -2.34 21.72 5.16
N LEU A 303 -1.88 21.30 6.34
CA LEU A 303 -2.50 21.65 7.63
C LEU A 303 -2.74 23.17 7.81
N PHE A 304 -1.86 24.02 7.29
CA PHE A 304 -1.92 25.47 7.47
C PHE A 304 -2.41 26.25 6.24
N GLY A 305 -2.93 25.57 5.21
CA GLY A 305 -3.50 26.24 4.04
C GLY A 305 -2.48 26.99 3.17
N LEU A 306 -1.26 26.47 3.04
CA LEU A 306 -0.22 27.03 2.18
C LEU A 306 -0.68 26.99 0.72
N THR A 307 -0.33 28.04 -0.03
CA THR A 307 -0.48 28.09 -1.49
C THR A 307 0.80 27.58 -2.17
N VAL A 308 0.74 27.29 -3.48
CA VAL A 308 1.94 26.95 -4.28
C VAL A 308 3.01 28.04 -4.16
N LYS A 309 2.59 29.31 -4.17
CA LYS A 309 3.50 30.44 -4.01
C LYS A 309 4.16 30.47 -2.63
N ASP A 310 3.44 30.12 -1.57
CA ASP A 310 4.02 30.00 -0.23
C ASP A 310 5.08 28.88 -0.18
N VAL A 311 4.81 27.73 -0.81
CA VAL A 311 5.77 26.62 -0.92
C VAL A 311 7.01 27.04 -1.70
N GLU A 312 6.86 27.73 -2.83
CA GLU A 312 7.99 28.26 -3.59
C GLU A 312 8.83 29.24 -2.77
N THR A 313 8.16 30.14 -2.04
CA THR A 313 8.81 31.13 -1.18
C THR A 313 9.56 30.43 -0.05
N PHE A 314 8.93 29.42 0.56
CA PHE A 314 9.53 28.60 1.60
C PHE A 314 10.81 27.90 1.12
N ILE A 315 10.75 27.23 -0.04
CA ILE A 315 11.91 26.57 -0.64
C ILE A 315 13.05 27.57 -0.87
N THR A 316 12.73 28.73 -1.44
CA THR A 316 13.74 29.76 -1.75
C THR A 316 14.42 30.29 -0.49
N ASN A 317 13.67 30.37 0.61
CA ASN A 317 14.15 30.95 1.87
C ASN A 317 14.85 29.94 2.79
N ASN A 318 14.75 28.63 2.54
CA ASN A 318 15.32 27.57 3.36
C ASN A 318 16.40 26.78 2.60
N MET A 319 17.60 27.36 2.51
CA MET A 319 18.72 26.81 1.70
C MET A 319 19.25 25.45 2.18
N ASN A 320 18.99 25.06 3.43
CA ASN A 320 19.43 23.79 4.01
C ASN A 320 18.43 22.65 3.77
N LEU A 321 17.27 22.93 3.18
CA LEU A 321 16.22 21.95 2.93
C LEU A 321 16.71 20.90 1.92
N LYS A 322 16.70 19.64 2.33
CA LYS A 322 17.09 18.48 1.51
C LYS A 322 15.87 17.69 1.06
N PHE A 323 14.83 17.67 1.86
CA PHE A 323 13.59 16.95 1.59
C PHE A 323 12.38 17.82 1.83
N LEU A 324 11.42 17.76 0.90
CA LEU A 324 10.12 18.38 1.06
C LEU A 324 9.01 17.41 0.62
N GLY A 325 8.18 17.00 1.57
CA GLY A 325 6.98 16.19 1.34
C GLY A 325 5.78 17.10 1.13
N VAL A 326 5.20 17.04 -0.07
CA VAL A 326 3.97 17.79 -0.39
C VAL A 326 3.01 16.87 -1.13
N ALA A 327 1.95 16.45 -0.45
CA ALA A 327 0.88 15.69 -1.08
C ALA A 327 -0.48 16.21 -0.60
N HIS A 328 -1.40 16.42 -1.56
CA HIS A 328 -2.78 16.86 -1.30
C HIS A 328 -2.92 18.23 -0.60
N GLY A 329 -4.09 18.87 -0.73
CA GLY A 329 -4.37 20.15 -0.08
C GLY A 329 -3.71 21.40 -0.68
N ILE A 330 -2.73 21.26 -1.59
CA ILE A 330 -2.13 22.33 -2.40
C ILE A 330 -2.32 22.02 -3.88
N ASP A 331 -2.45 23.04 -4.74
CA ASP A 331 -2.58 22.86 -6.20
C ASP A 331 -1.43 22.02 -6.77
N GLN A 332 -1.79 20.81 -7.20
CA GLN A 332 -0.86 19.78 -7.65
C GLN A 332 -0.24 20.11 -9.02
N LEU A 333 -0.92 20.90 -9.85
CA LEU A 333 -0.37 21.37 -11.14
C LEU A 333 0.81 22.31 -10.91
N GLY A 334 0.68 23.23 -9.95
CA GLY A 334 1.77 24.12 -9.55
C GLY A 334 2.94 23.38 -8.92
N ILE A 335 2.68 22.42 -8.02
CA ILE A 335 3.73 21.64 -7.35
C ILE A 335 4.52 20.77 -8.31
N GLY A 336 3.88 20.21 -9.35
CA GLY A 336 4.55 19.34 -10.33
C GLY A 336 5.71 19.99 -11.07
N ARG A 337 5.80 21.33 -11.08
CA ARG A 337 6.90 22.09 -11.71
C ARG A 337 8.08 22.36 -10.78
N LEU A 338 7.91 22.16 -9.47
CA LEU A 338 8.93 22.43 -8.46
C LEU A 338 10.16 21.51 -8.53
N PRO A 339 10.05 20.20 -8.82
CA PRO A 339 11.23 19.34 -8.93
C PRO A 339 12.23 19.83 -9.97
N THR A 340 11.73 20.30 -11.13
CA THR A 340 12.57 20.84 -12.20
C THR A 340 13.24 22.16 -11.81
N LYS A 341 12.52 22.99 -11.02
CA LYS A 341 13.03 24.29 -10.56
C LYS A 341 14.03 24.15 -9.41
N TYR A 342 13.89 23.12 -8.57
CA TYR A 342 14.69 22.90 -7.36
C TYR A 342 15.23 21.46 -7.29
N PRO A 343 16.16 21.07 -8.19
CA PRO A 343 16.62 19.69 -8.32
C PRO A 343 17.45 19.18 -7.12
N ASN A 344 17.91 20.09 -6.25
CA ASN A 344 18.68 19.76 -5.05
C ASN A 344 17.79 19.31 -3.87
N ILE A 345 16.47 19.45 -4.01
CA ILE A 345 15.50 19.08 -2.98
C ILE A 345 14.81 17.80 -3.44
N GLU A 346 14.88 16.77 -2.62
CA GLU A 346 14.07 15.57 -2.78
C GLU A 346 12.60 15.94 -2.52
N LEU A 347 11.88 16.25 -3.60
CA LEU A 347 10.46 16.54 -3.55
C LEU A 347 9.68 15.23 -3.73
N VAL A 348 9.11 14.72 -2.66
CA VAL A 348 8.19 13.59 -2.74
C VAL A 348 6.78 14.12 -2.85
N VAL A 349 6.27 14.10 -4.07
CA VAL A 349 4.86 14.30 -4.37
C VAL A 349 4.15 12.96 -4.11
N LYS A 350 3.74 12.68 -2.86
CA LYS A 350 3.04 11.42 -2.47
C LYS A 350 1.64 11.27 -3.10
N VAL A 351 1.32 12.06 -4.12
CA VAL A 351 -0.01 12.27 -4.71
C VAL A 351 -0.67 11.00 -5.23
N LEU A 352 0.10 9.96 -5.51
CA LEU A 352 -0.47 8.73 -6.01
C LEU A 352 -0.80 7.79 -4.86
N LYS A 353 0.19 7.29 -4.12
CA LYS A 353 0.00 6.12 -3.25
C LYS A 353 -1.11 6.25 -2.17
N GLU A 354 -1.26 7.39 -1.50
CA GLU A 354 -2.28 7.55 -0.43
C GLU A 354 -3.68 7.97 -0.94
N VAL A 355 -3.77 8.69 -2.06
CA VAL A 355 -5.06 8.93 -2.74
C VAL A 355 -5.62 7.66 -3.35
N LEU A 356 -4.72 6.84 -3.86
CA LEU A 356 -4.97 5.50 -4.35
C LEU A 356 -5.53 4.61 -3.22
N GLU A 357 -4.96 4.68 -2.02
CA GLU A 357 -5.32 3.83 -0.86
C GLU A 357 -6.67 4.17 -0.19
N ASN A 358 -7.19 5.40 -0.28
CA ASN A 358 -8.28 5.84 0.62
C ASN A 358 -9.69 6.00 0.02
N THR A 359 -9.90 6.00 -1.30
CA THR A 359 -11.26 6.00 -1.85
C THR A 359 -11.29 5.59 -3.33
N GLY A 360 -12.01 4.50 -3.65
CA GLY A 360 -12.20 4.06 -5.04
C GLY A 360 -12.77 5.13 -5.99
N ASN A 361 -13.49 6.14 -5.48
CA ASN A 361 -13.99 7.26 -6.29
C ASN A 361 -12.92 8.32 -6.63
N VAL A 362 -11.88 8.48 -5.79
CA VAL A 362 -10.78 9.41 -6.06
C VAL A 362 -9.75 8.77 -6.98
N TYR A 363 -9.57 7.44 -6.89
CA TYR A 363 -8.84 6.67 -7.90
C TYR A 363 -9.39 6.91 -9.32
N MET A 364 -10.71 6.82 -9.51
CA MET A 364 -11.30 7.02 -10.84
C MET A 364 -11.14 8.46 -11.35
N LYS A 365 -11.12 9.45 -10.45
CA LYS A 365 -10.75 10.83 -10.79
C LYS A 365 -9.28 10.95 -11.17
N ALA A 366 -8.36 10.29 -10.46
CA ALA A 366 -6.93 10.29 -10.76
C ALA A 366 -6.64 9.59 -12.10
N VAL A 367 -7.24 8.42 -12.35
CA VAL A 367 -7.19 7.69 -13.62
C VAL A 367 -7.72 8.56 -14.76
N ARG A 368 -8.84 9.26 -14.56
CA ARG A 368 -9.40 10.17 -15.54
C ARG A 368 -8.46 11.34 -15.84
N LEU A 369 -7.88 11.97 -14.81
CA LEU A 369 -6.89 13.04 -14.96
C LEU A 369 -5.62 12.58 -15.68
N ILE A 370 -5.12 11.38 -15.34
CA ILE A 370 -3.98 10.78 -16.01
C ILE A 370 -4.30 10.51 -17.49
N ARG A 371 -5.50 9.99 -17.79
CA ARG A 371 -5.99 9.83 -19.17
C ARG A 371 -6.08 11.15 -19.91
N GLU A 372 -6.69 12.19 -19.32
CA GLU A 372 -6.80 13.51 -19.94
C GLU A 372 -5.42 14.11 -20.26
N ARG A 373 -4.42 13.88 -19.39
CA ARG A 373 -3.03 14.28 -19.67
C ARG A 373 -2.34 13.39 -20.70
N LEU A 374 -2.67 12.09 -20.74
CA LEU A 374 -2.20 11.15 -21.77
C LEU A 374 -2.63 11.57 -23.16
N VAL A 375 -3.89 11.98 -23.32
CA VAL A 375 -4.44 12.45 -24.60
C VAL A 375 -3.80 13.79 -25.01
N ARG A 376 -3.53 14.69 -24.07
CA ARG A 376 -2.95 16.02 -24.35
C ARG A 376 -1.44 16.05 -24.63
N GLY A 377 -0.78 14.89 -24.73
CA GLY A 377 0.64 14.82 -25.09
C GLY A 377 1.62 15.32 -24.01
N ALA A 378 1.16 15.58 -22.79
CA ALA A 378 1.98 16.12 -21.68
C ALA A 378 2.94 15.08 -21.04
N LEU A 379 3.29 14.01 -21.76
CA LEU A 379 3.92 12.82 -21.19
C LEU A 379 5.43 12.78 -21.15
N SER A 380 6.14 13.74 -21.73
CA SER A 380 7.59 13.81 -21.54
C SER A 380 7.98 13.87 -20.05
N GLU A 381 7.04 14.26 -19.17
CA GLU A 381 7.25 14.50 -17.75
C GLU A 381 6.98 13.29 -16.83
N ILE A 382 6.23 12.25 -17.27
CA ILE A 382 5.95 11.07 -16.43
C ILE A 382 6.95 9.96 -16.78
N THR A 383 7.68 9.48 -15.77
CA THR A 383 8.65 8.38 -15.96
C THR A 383 7.94 7.04 -16.19
N THR A 384 8.62 6.11 -16.86
CA THR A 384 8.10 4.76 -17.11
C THR A 384 7.81 4.03 -15.79
N GLU A 385 8.64 4.23 -14.77
CA GLU A 385 8.48 3.62 -13.45
C GLU A 385 7.17 4.03 -12.78
N VAL A 386 6.84 5.34 -12.82
CA VAL A 386 5.59 5.86 -12.26
C VAL A 386 4.37 5.30 -13.01
N LEU A 387 4.43 5.23 -14.34
CA LEU A 387 3.36 4.63 -15.14
C LEU A 387 3.18 3.14 -14.81
N THR A 388 4.27 2.39 -14.61
CA THR A 388 4.22 0.98 -14.20
C THR A 388 3.56 0.83 -12.84
N GLU A 389 3.90 1.66 -11.85
CA GLU A 389 3.26 1.63 -10.53
C GLU A 389 1.76 1.95 -10.60
N ILE A 390 1.37 2.95 -11.39
CA ILE A 390 -0.04 3.31 -11.60
C ILE A 390 -0.80 2.12 -12.18
N VAL A 391 -0.25 1.45 -13.20
CA VAL A 391 -0.89 0.27 -13.83
C VAL A 391 -0.99 -0.89 -12.84
N ASN A 392 0.06 -1.18 -12.07
CA ASN A 392 0.03 -2.26 -11.09
C ASN A 392 -1.00 -2.02 -10.00
N TYR A 393 -1.15 -0.76 -9.57
CA TYR A 393 -2.16 -0.39 -8.60
C TYR A 393 -3.57 -0.42 -9.20
N ALA A 394 -3.73 0.02 -10.45
CA ALA A 394 -4.98 -0.08 -11.19
C ALA A 394 -5.48 -1.53 -11.25
N LEU A 395 -4.58 -2.44 -11.62
CA LEU A 395 -4.85 -3.88 -11.65
C LEU A 395 -5.22 -4.39 -10.26
N PHE A 396 -4.48 -3.99 -9.22
CA PHE A 396 -4.77 -4.37 -7.83
C PHE A 396 -6.17 -3.93 -7.37
N ILE A 397 -6.59 -2.70 -7.65
CA ILE A 397 -7.93 -2.25 -7.29
C ILE A 397 -9.00 -3.05 -8.01
N MET A 398 -8.82 -3.32 -9.30
CA MET A 398 -9.80 -4.11 -10.05
C MET A 398 -9.84 -5.57 -9.55
N GLU A 399 -8.68 -6.14 -9.24
CA GLU A 399 -8.55 -7.45 -8.61
C GLU A 399 -9.27 -7.49 -7.26
N PHE A 400 -9.16 -6.44 -6.44
CA PHE A 400 -9.84 -6.30 -5.15
C PHE A 400 -11.35 -6.07 -5.32
N HIS A 401 -11.75 -5.20 -6.24
CA HIS A 401 -13.15 -4.85 -6.51
C HIS A 401 -13.98 -6.08 -6.89
N TRP A 402 -13.40 -7.00 -7.66
CA TRP A 402 -14.05 -8.27 -8.00
C TRP A 402 -13.64 -9.44 -7.10
N GLY A 403 -12.56 -9.31 -6.31
CA GLY A 403 -12.18 -10.31 -5.32
C GLY A 403 -13.24 -10.48 -4.24
N GLY A 404 -14.00 -9.42 -3.93
CA GLY A 404 -15.19 -9.49 -3.07
C GLY A 404 -16.46 -9.98 -3.77
N ARG A 405 -16.43 -10.25 -5.08
CA ARG A 405 -17.57 -10.78 -5.86
C ARG A 405 -17.40 -12.26 -6.25
N HIS A 406 -16.37 -12.95 -5.75
CA HIS A 406 -16.05 -14.31 -6.19
C HIS A 406 -16.38 -15.39 -5.14
N ASP A 407 -17.08 -16.43 -5.63
CA ASP A 407 -17.22 -17.82 -5.15
C ASP A 407 -18.34 -18.21 -4.16
N ASP A 408 -19.24 -17.32 -3.75
CA ASP A 408 -20.41 -17.73 -2.95
C ASP A 408 -21.50 -18.49 -3.77
N ASP A 409 -21.49 -18.37 -5.10
CA ASP A 409 -22.52 -18.96 -5.96
C ASP A 409 -22.15 -20.35 -6.53
N ASP A 410 -20.88 -20.78 -6.49
CA ASP A 410 -20.42 -21.96 -7.25
C ASP A 410 -20.28 -23.28 -6.44
N ASP A 411 -20.30 -23.24 -5.10
CA ASP A 411 -20.11 -24.44 -4.27
C ASP A 411 -21.29 -24.83 -3.36
N SER A 412 -22.25 -23.95 -3.08
CA SER A 412 -23.34 -24.25 -2.12
C SER A 412 -24.48 -25.11 -2.67
N ASN A 413 -24.54 -25.37 -3.99
CA ASN A 413 -25.67 -26.07 -4.64
C ASN A 413 -25.31 -27.41 -5.30
N ARG A 414 -24.12 -27.98 -5.02
CA ARG A 414 -23.67 -29.26 -5.61
C ARG A 414 -24.02 -30.53 -4.83
N GLU A 415 -24.58 -30.42 -3.63
CA GLU A 415 -25.08 -31.58 -2.86
C GLU A 415 -26.47 -31.29 -2.28
N ASN A 416 -27.52 -31.70 -3.00
CA ASN A 416 -28.76 -32.30 -2.46
C ASN A 416 -29.85 -32.37 -3.54
N VAL A 417 -29.68 -33.28 -4.50
CA VAL A 417 -30.82 -33.91 -5.18
C VAL A 417 -30.53 -35.40 -5.28
N MET A 418 -30.79 -36.11 -4.18
CA MET A 418 -31.02 -37.55 -4.19
C MET A 418 -32.48 -37.79 -3.82
N ILE A 419 -33.12 -38.43 -4.79
CA ILE A 419 -34.44 -39.05 -4.78
C ILE A 419 -34.55 -39.99 -3.56
N ASP A 420 -35.65 -39.88 -2.81
CA ASP A 420 -36.35 -41.07 -2.32
C ASP A 420 -37.83 -40.74 -2.08
N GLY A 421 -38.69 -41.60 -2.63
CA GLY A 421 -40.13 -41.54 -2.48
C GLY A 421 -40.64 -42.47 -1.37
N ASN A 422 -41.95 -42.33 -1.13
CA ASN A 422 -42.87 -43.34 -0.60
C ASN A 422 -42.65 -43.84 0.85
N ASP A 423 -43.55 -43.47 1.78
CA ASP A 423 -44.82 -44.20 2.05
C ASP A 423 -45.46 -43.72 3.38
N ASP A 424 -46.77 -43.42 3.28
CA ASP A 424 -47.89 -43.72 4.19
C ASP A 424 -47.72 -43.71 5.73
N ASN A 425 -48.48 -42.85 6.41
CA ASN A 425 -49.76 -43.21 7.08
C ASN A 425 -50.27 -42.09 8.02
N ASP A 426 -51.58 -41.82 7.89
CA ASP A 426 -52.61 -41.63 8.93
C ASP A 426 -52.38 -40.65 10.10
N ALA A 427 -53.36 -39.91 10.62
CA ALA A 427 -54.75 -39.62 10.29
C ALA A 427 -55.24 -38.59 11.33
N ASP A 428 -56.35 -37.95 10.99
CA ASP A 428 -57.36 -37.36 11.88
C ASP A 428 -57.11 -36.02 12.60
N GLY A 429 -58.04 -35.09 12.35
CA GLY A 429 -58.74 -34.48 13.48
C GLY A 429 -59.05 -32.99 13.42
N ASP A 430 -59.79 -32.56 12.41
CA ASP A 430 -60.96 -31.65 12.49
C ASP A 430 -61.08 -30.54 13.56
N ASN A 431 -61.45 -29.37 13.00
CA ASN A 431 -62.54 -28.46 13.41
C ASN A 431 -62.26 -27.20 14.24
N LEU A 432 -62.32 -26.08 13.51
CA LEU A 432 -63.35 -25.02 13.55
C LEU A 432 -63.45 -24.09 14.78
N ASP A 433 -63.10 -22.83 14.49
CA ASP A 433 -63.96 -21.64 14.54
C ASP A 433 -64.29 -20.91 15.86
N LYS A 434 -64.27 -19.57 15.69
CA LYS A 434 -64.96 -18.46 16.40
C LYS A 434 -64.18 -17.76 17.51
N ASN A 435 -63.74 -16.51 17.31
CA ASN A 435 -64.46 -15.22 17.16
C ASN A 435 -64.75 -14.51 18.49
N SER A 436 -64.25 -13.26 18.55
CA SER A 436 -64.77 -12.11 19.30
C SER A 436 -64.73 -12.24 20.83
N SER A 437 -64.63 -11.21 21.66
CA SER A 437 -64.69 -9.74 21.62
C SER A 437 -64.23 -9.34 23.04
N GLY A 438 -63.47 -8.29 23.26
CA GLY A 438 -64.03 -6.96 23.48
C GLY A 438 -63.90 -6.52 24.95
N TYR A 439 -63.20 -5.40 25.12
CA TYR A 439 -63.38 -4.29 26.08
C TYR A 439 -63.26 -4.49 27.61
N ASP A 440 -62.36 -3.64 28.12
CA ASP A 440 -62.39 -2.79 29.33
C ASP A 440 -62.44 -3.44 30.72
N ALA A 441 -61.41 -3.16 31.53
CA ALA A 441 -61.51 -2.16 32.60
C ALA A 441 -60.21 -2.05 33.40
N ASP A 442 -59.93 -0.82 33.82
CA ASP A 442 -58.87 -0.36 34.68
C ASP A 442 -58.76 -1.13 36.00
N ASN A 443 -57.54 -1.23 36.55
CA ASN A 443 -57.37 -1.07 37.98
C ASN A 443 -55.93 -0.69 38.36
N ASP A 444 -55.89 0.31 39.21
CA ASP A 444 -54.73 0.97 39.80
C ASP A 444 -53.91 0.05 40.71
N GLY A 445 -52.65 0.40 40.93
CA GLY A 445 -51.81 -0.25 41.93
C GLY A 445 -50.40 0.29 41.98
N GLU A 446 -50.24 1.39 42.74
CA GLU A 446 -48.99 1.98 43.21
C GLU A 446 -48.02 0.97 43.84
N GLY A 447 -46.72 1.30 43.82
CA GLY A 447 -45.72 0.61 44.63
C GLY A 447 -44.28 0.98 44.24
N ASP A 448 -43.85 2.18 44.64
CA ASP A 448 -42.43 2.54 44.76
C ASP A 448 -41.71 1.59 45.73
N GLU A 449 -40.42 1.31 45.49
CA GLU A 449 -39.39 1.40 46.53
C GLU A 449 -37.98 1.31 45.92
N GLU A 450 -37.19 2.34 46.24
CA GLU A 450 -35.73 2.47 46.07
C GLU A 450 -34.98 1.47 46.96
N GLU A 451 -33.72 1.16 46.61
CA GLU A 451 -32.56 1.08 47.54
C GLU A 451 -31.32 0.58 46.74
N THR A 452 -30.37 1.43 46.37
CA THR A 452 -29.16 1.91 47.07
C THR A 452 -28.01 0.90 47.29
N ASN A 453 -26.88 1.28 46.67
CA ASN A 453 -25.46 1.07 46.99
C ASN A 453 -25.07 0.28 48.24
N THR A 454 -24.06 -0.60 48.12
CA THR A 454 -22.77 -0.49 48.86
C THR A 454 -21.76 -1.58 48.46
N GLU A 455 -20.55 -1.13 48.09
CA GLU A 455 -19.25 -1.80 48.32
C GLU A 455 -18.66 -1.26 49.65
N PRO A 456 -17.47 -1.68 50.19
CA PRO A 456 -16.45 -2.65 49.72
C PRO A 456 -15.85 -3.55 50.86
N SER A 457 -14.74 -4.25 50.54
CA SER A 457 -13.57 -4.66 51.39
C SER A 457 -13.64 -6.04 52.10
N ILE A 458 -12.59 -6.85 52.33
CA ILE A 458 -11.13 -6.91 52.08
C ILE A 458 -10.64 -8.32 52.57
N GLU A 459 -9.58 -8.91 51.97
CA GLU A 459 -8.64 -9.97 52.49
C GLU A 459 -9.18 -11.40 52.82
N HIS A 460 -8.45 -12.53 52.79
CA HIS A 460 -7.06 -12.97 52.49
C HIS A 460 -7.09 -14.53 52.36
N ASP A 461 -6.14 -15.11 51.60
CA ASP A 461 -5.46 -16.42 51.79
C ASP A 461 -6.29 -17.73 51.82
N GLU A 462 -5.88 -18.93 51.37
CA GLU A 462 -4.67 -19.57 50.84
C GLU A 462 -5.08 -21.02 50.41
N PHE A 463 -4.36 -21.64 49.45
CA PHE A 463 -4.18 -23.10 49.16
C PHE A 463 -5.42 -24.06 49.16
N ASP A 464 -5.60 -25.02 48.25
CA ASP A 464 -4.65 -26.03 47.74
C ASP A 464 -5.23 -26.83 46.55
N ASP A 465 -4.28 -27.44 45.86
CA ASP A 465 -4.23 -28.45 44.79
C ASP A 465 -5.45 -29.38 44.47
N SER A 466 -5.66 -29.64 43.17
CA SER A 466 -5.71 -30.98 42.52
C SER A 466 -6.76 -31.15 41.41
N GLY A 467 -6.34 -31.78 40.29
CA GLY A 467 -7.15 -32.80 39.61
C GLY A 467 -7.69 -32.54 38.20
N ASP A 468 -6.86 -32.85 37.21
CA ASP A 468 -7.13 -33.67 36.01
C ASP A 468 -8.25 -33.37 34.96
N LEU A 469 -7.73 -33.14 33.73
CA LEU A 469 -8.01 -33.85 32.47
C LEU A 469 -9.46 -33.97 31.93
N ASN A 470 -9.73 -33.33 30.78
CA ASN A 470 -9.81 -34.07 29.49
C ASN A 470 -9.98 -33.21 28.23
N HIS A 471 -9.09 -33.49 27.29
CA HIS A 471 -9.15 -33.50 25.82
C HIS A 471 -10.35 -32.91 25.05
N LYS A 472 -10.02 -32.09 24.03
CA LYS A 472 -10.42 -32.35 22.63
C LYS A 472 -9.38 -31.82 21.64
N ALA A 473 -8.86 -32.75 20.84
CA ALA A 473 -7.86 -32.54 19.80
C ALA A 473 -8.52 -32.10 18.48
N ALA A 474 -7.82 -31.25 17.71
CA ALA A 474 -8.06 -31.07 16.29
C ALA A 474 -6.78 -31.43 15.52
N SER A 475 -6.95 -32.30 14.54
CA SER A 475 -5.92 -33.02 13.79
C SER A 475 -5.39 -32.17 12.63
N THR A 476 -4.06 -32.12 12.47
CA THR A 476 -3.39 -31.59 11.26
C THR A 476 -2.76 -32.76 10.52
N VAL A 477 -3.19 -32.99 9.28
CA VAL A 477 -2.63 -34.04 8.42
C VAL A 477 -1.47 -33.47 7.60
N LEU A 478 -0.32 -34.11 7.79
CA LEU A 478 0.89 -34.04 6.97
C LEU A 478 0.70 -34.79 5.64
N TYR A 479 1.29 -34.27 4.55
CA TYR A 479 1.90 -35.13 3.54
C TYR A 479 3.28 -34.62 3.13
N ASN A 480 4.18 -35.58 3.00
CA ASN A 480 5.62 -35.47 2.86
C ASN A 480 6.10 -35.19 1.42
N ASN A 481 7.25 -34.51 1.38
CA ASN A 481 8.40 -34.62 0.47
C ASN A 481 8.41 -35.72 -0.61
N ILE A 482 8.81 -35.31 -1.81
CA ILE A 482 9.73 -36.08 -2.67
C ILE A 482 10.83 -35.13 -3.17
N GLU A 483 12.07 -35.37 -2.69
CA GLU A 483 13.31 -34.95 -3.35
C GLU A 483 13.53 -35.84 -4.58
N ASP A 484 14.05 -35.31 -5.69
CA ASP A 484 15.47 -35.40 -6.05
C ASP A 484 15.73 -35.11 -7.55
N ASP A 485 16.96 -34.66 -7.80
CA ASP A 485 17.82 -34.96 -8.96
C ASP A 485 18.00 -33.97 -10.16
N ARG A 486 19.26 -33.49 -10.23
CA ARG A 486 20.14 -33.24 -11.43
C ARG A 486 20.33 -31.84 -12.02
N ARG A 487 21.37 -31.19 -11.46
CA ARG A 487 22.62 -30.57 -12.01
C ARG A 487 22.96 -30.61 -13.55
N PRO A 488 23.96 -29.80 -13.99
CA PRO A 488 23.94 -28.95 -15.19
C PRO A 488 24.85 -29.42 -16.34
N TYR A 489 24.74 -28.78 -17.52
CA TYR A 489 25.74 -28.86 -18.59
C TYR A 489 26.07 -27.49 -19.23
N ASP A 490 27.37 -27.17 -19.21
CA ASP A 490 28.05 -26.27 -20.15
C ASP A 490 28.19 -26.92 -21.53
N TYR A 491 28.25 -26.14 -22.62
CA TYR A 491 29.21 -26.37 -23.72
C TYR A 491 29.45 -25.12 -24.59
N LEU A 492 30.74 -24.92 -24.88
CA LEU A 492 31.37 -23.98 -25.82
C LEU A 492 31.35 -24.47 -27.29
N LEU A 493 31.71 -23.53 -28.21
CA LEU A 493 32.49 -23.64 -29.47
C LEU A 493 31.81 -23.35 -30.84
N PHE A 494 32.09 -22.12 -31.34
CA PHE A 494 32.88 -21.73 -32.55
C PHE A 494 32.39 -21.80 -34.02
N TYR A 495 32.77 -20.70 -34.74
CA TYR A 495 33.20 -20.52 -36.16
C TYR A 495 32.09 -20.51 -37.25
N LEU A 496 31.97 -19.56 -38.21
CA LEU A 496 32.96 -18.93 -39.13
C LEU A 496 32.46 -17.63 -39.86
N HIS A 497 33.39 -16.67 -39.96
CA HIS A 497 33.81 -15.76 -41.05
C HIS A 497 32.88 -14.86 -41.92
N GLY A 498 33.31 -13.58 -41.98
CA GLY A 498 33.37 -12.69 -43.16
C GLY A 498 32.97 -11.25 -42.78
N GLY A 499 33.78 -10.18 -42.80
CA GLY A 499 35.01 -9.84 -43.54
C GLY A 499 34.75 -8.57 -44.37
N LEU A 500 35.66 -7.59 -44.31
CA LEU A 500 35.73 -6.26 -45.01
C LEU A 500 35.16 -5.07 -44.21
N SER A 501 35.77 -3.88 -44.14
CA SER A 501 37.12 -3.36 -44.41
C SER A 501 37.09 -1.86 -44.05
N ASP A 502 38.19 -1.35 -43.51
CA ASP A 502 38.46 0.08 -43.28
C ASP A 502 38.29 0.95 -44.54
N VAL A 503 37.78 2.18 -44.37
CA VAL A 503 38.21 3.35 -45.16
C VAL A 503 38.22 4.60 -44.28
N THR A 504 39.40 5.22 -44.24
CA THR A 504 39.79 6.52 -43.71
C THR A 504 39.45 7.69 -44.66
N SER A 505 39.07 8.86 -44.13
CA SER A 505 39.46 10.22 -44.60
C SER A 505 38.79 11.28 -43.71
N SER A 506 39.47 12.12 -42.91
CA SER A 506 40.28 13.32 -43.23
C SER A 506 39.58 14.39 -44.10
N ASN A 507 39.20 15.53 -43.52
CA ASN A 507 39.83 16.84 -43.78
C ASN A 507 39.08 18.07 -43.19
N HIS A 508 39.90 19.01 -42.68
CA HIS A 508 39.87 20.49 -42.70
C HIS A 508 38.54 21.28 -42.61
N GLY A 509 38.48 22.44 -41.95
CA GLY A 509 39.56 23.31 -41.48
C GLY A 509 39.07 24.57 -40.75
N ASP A 510 40.07 25.37 -40.38
CA ASP A 510 40.08 26.63 -39.64
C ASP A 510 39.13 27.72 -40.17
N TYR A 511 38.69 28.65 -39.31
CA TYR A 511 39.23 30.04 -39.26
C TYR A 511 38.39 31.02 -38.40
N TYR A 512 39.14 31.97 -37.80
CA TYR A 512 38.79 33.33 -37.35
C TYR A 512 38.10 33.59 -35.99
N ASN A 513 38.98 33.92 -35.02
CA ASN A 513 38.82 34.99 -34.02
C ASN A 513 39.17 36.35 -34.69
N PRO A 514 38.54 37.49 -34.36
CA PRO A 514 39.22 38.46 -33.49
C PRO A 514 38.26 39.18 -32.50
N ASP A 515 38.59 39.34 -31.22
CA ASP A 515 39.59 40.23 -30.60
C ASP A 515 39.02 41.63 -30.24
N LYS A 516 39.16 41.97 -28.94
CA LYS A 516 39.57 43.27 -28.36
C LYS A 516 38.68 43.98 -27.33
N THR A 517 39.30 44.11 -26.14
CA THR A 517 39.53 45.33 -25.31
C THR A 517 38.35 45.89 -24.52
N ALA A 518 38.51 46.44 -23.31
CA ALA A 518 39.66 46.71 -22.46
C ALA A 518 39.18 47.12 -21.06
N ASP A 519 40.06 46.91 -20.08
CA ASP A 519 40.46 47.76 -18.96
C ASP A 519 39.44 48.48 -18.07
N GLY A 520 39.71 48.41 -16.76
CA GLY A 520 39.28 49.45 -15.82
C GLY A 520 39.35 49.05 -14.36
N ASP A 521 40.56 49.01 -13.82
CA ASP A 521 40.88 48.94 -12.39
C ASP A 521 40.27 50.09 -11.55
N VAL A 522 40.38 49.94 -10.22
CA VAL A 522 40.79 50.97 -9.22
C VAL A 522 39.81 51.15 -8.04
N GLU A 523 40.29 50.66 -6.87
CA GLU A 523 40.29 51.27 -5.51
C GLU A 523 38.95 51.68 -4.85
N ASP A 524 38.78 51.79 -3.54
CA ASP A 524 39.50 51.45 -2.29
C ASP A 524 38.62 52.09 -1.18
N ASN A 525 38.72 51.60 0.06
CA ASN A 525 38.34 52.31 1.31
C ASN A 525 36.85 52.70 1.53
N SER A 526 36.29 52.81 2.74
CA SER A 526 36.70 52.53 4.12
C SER A 526 35.56 53.05 5.03
N LEU A 527 35.37 52.40 6.19
CA LEU A 527 35.11 53.04 7.49
C LEU A 527 33.72 53.64 7.86
N LEU A 528 33.21 53.09 8.98
CA LEU A 528 32.79 53.75 10.24
C LEU A 528 31.34 54.20 10.48
N LEU A 529 30.82 53.70 11.62
CA LEU A 529 30.07 54.39 12.70
C LEU A 529 28.65 54.90 12.34
N SER A 530 27.63 54.90 13.20
CA SER A 530 27.45 54.58 14.63
C SER A 530 25.97 54.85 14.96
N ASP A 531 25.47 54.14 15.96
CA ASP A 531 24.61 54.60 17.06
C ASP A 531 23.19 55.22 16.89
N ASP A 532 22.35 54.72 17.81
CA ASP A 532 21.33 55.39 18.63
C ASP A 532 20.11 56.04 17.98
N SER A 533 18.90 55.54 18.31
CA SER A 533 18.17 56.00 19.52
C SER A 533 16.68 55.63 19.51
N ASP A 534 16.23 55.32 20.73
CA ASP A 534 14.86 55.33 21.26
C ASP A 534 13.88 56.35 20.62
N SER A 535 12.61 55.97 20.47
CA SER A 535 11.55 56.42 21.40
C SER A 535 10.15 55.91 21.02
N THR A 536 9.55 55.19 21.98
CA THR A 536 8.16 55.29 22.44
C THR A 536 7.21 56.30 21.75
N TYR A 537 6.02 55.83 21.34
CA TYR A 537 4.74 56.43 21.75
C TYR A 537 3.53 55.53 21.43
N VAL A 538 2.70 55.33 22.46
CA VAL A 538 1.34 54.76 22.45
C VAL A 538 0.35 55.92 22.35
N PRO A 539 -0.79 55.78 21.64
CA PRO A 539 -2.08 55.78 22.36
C PRO A 539 -3.05 54.74 21.76
N SER A 540 -3.63 53.85 22.57
CA SER A 540 -4.89 54.04 23.32
C SER A 540 -6.12 54.20 22.41
N SER A 541 -6.96 53.15 22.44
CA SER A 541 -8.33 53.08 21.94
C SER A 541 -9.21 54.23 22.44
N PRO A 542 -10.39 54.42 21.80
CA PRO A 542 -11.60 54.08 22.55
C PRO A 542 -12.66 53.34 21.74
N SER A 543 -13.42 52.52 22.46
CA SER A 543 -14.72 51.97 22.10
C SER A 543 -15.78 53.08 21.97
N ILE A 544 -16.87 52.81 21.23
CA ILE A 544 -18.29 53.02 21.62
C ILE A 544 -19.23 52.60 20.46
N TYR A 545 -20.17 51.73 20.84
CA TYR A 545 -21.55 51.43 20.39
C TYR A 545 -22.19 51.96 19.09
N ASP A 546 -23.02 51.05 18.53
CA ASP A 546 -24.35 51.17 17.91
C ASP A 546 -24.58 52.06 16.67
N ASP A 547 -25.05 51.47 15.56
CA ASP A 547 -26.49 51.43 15.23
C ASP A 547 -26.77 50.85 13.82
N TYR A 548 -27.91 50.16 13.75
CA TYR A 548 -28.81 49.76 12.65
C TYR A 548 -28.49 50.20 11.20
N TYR A 549 -28.65 49.25 10.26
CA TYR A 549 -29.46 49.45 9.06
C TYR A 549 -30.16 48.13 8.66
N GLU A 550 -31.49 48.19 8.65
CA GLU A 550 -32.42 47.28 7.97
C GLU A 550 -32.43 47.57 6.46
N ASP A 551 -33.05 46.64 5.72
CA ASP A 551 -33.67 46.76 4.39
C ASP A 551 -32.76 46.72 3.15
N ASP A 552 -32.97 45.69 2.32
CA ASP A 552 -33.57 45.84 0.98
C ASP A 552 -33.72 44.45 0.30
N ASP A 553 -34.96 43.97 0.31
CA ASP A 553 -35.79 43.42 -0.77
C ASP A 553 -35.17 42.74 -2.00
N ASP A 554 -35.74 41.55 -2.27
CA ASP A 554 -36.32 41.04 -3.52
C ASP A 554 -35.61 41.30 -4.86
N ASP A 555 -35.31 40.21 -5.57
CA ASP A 555 -35.75 40.07 -6.97
C ASP A 555 -35.68 38.61 -7.45
N ASP A 556 -36.87 38.03 -7.57
CA ASP A 556 -37.22 36.85 -8.37
C ASP A 556 -37.01 37.14 -9.86
N PHE A 557 -36.24 36.31 -10.57
CA PHE A 557 -36.30 36.26 -12.03
C PHE A 557 -36.34 34.81 -12.53
N SER A 558 -37.56 34.33 -12.75
CA SER A 558 -37.86 33.15 -13.54
C SER A 558 -38.06 33.58 -15.00
N GLY A 559 -37.16 33.14 -15.89
CA GLY A 559 -37.20 33.42 -17.32
C GLY A 559 -37.20 32.13 -18.14
N SER A 560 -38.40 31.66 -18.45
CA SER A 560 -38.70 30.60 -19.43
C SER A 560 -38.50 31.15 -20.84
N TYR A 561 -37.76 30.44 -21.70
CA TYR A 561 -37.74 30.70 -23.14
C TYR A 561 -38.04 29.43 -23.94
N ASP A 562 -39.04 29.60 -24.80
CA ASP A 562 -39.66 28.64 -25.69
C ASP A 562 -38.80 28.30 -26.92
N TYR A 563 -39.10 27.11 -27.44
CA TYR A 563 -38.68 26.54 -28.71
C TYR A 563 -39.13 27.38 -29.91
N GLU A 564 -38.21 27.70 -30.82
CA GLU A 564 -38.55 27.83 -32.25
C GLU A 564 -37.55 27.06 -33.12
N SER A 565 -38.13 26.25 -33.98
CA SER A 565 -37.57 25.37 -34.99
C SER A 565 -37.30 26.12 -36.29
N GLU A 566 -36.12 25.98 -36.88
CA GLU A 566 -35.92 26.21 -38.31
C GLU A 566 -35.10 25.08 -38.94
N GLU A 567 -35.74 24.40 -39.89
CA GLU A 567 -35.15 23.51 -40.89
C GLU A 567 -34.36 24.34 -41.91
N TYR A 568 -33.14 23.94 -42.27
CA TYR A 568 -32.64 24.09 -43.65
C TYR A 568 -31.57 23.05 -44.02
N SER A 569 -31.95 22.29 -45.05
CA SER A 569 -31.23 21.57 -46.10
C SER A 569 -29.70 21.44 -46.13
N SER A 570 -29.32 20.23 -46.55
CA SER A 570 -28.03 19.70 -46.97
C SER A 570 -27.30 20.49 -48.06
N ASP A 571 -25.95 20.43 -48.07
CA ASP A 571 -25.17 19.69 -49.09
C ASP A 571 -23.64 19.76 -48.85
N GLU A 572 -23.03 18.57 -48.87
CA GLU A 572 -21.68 18.18 -49.34
C GLU A 572 -20.40 18.88 -48.84
N SER A 573 -19.52 18.13 -48.14
CA SER A 573 -18.33 17.48 -48.75
C SER A 573 -17.28 17.00 -47.72
N ASP A 574 -17.16 15.68 -47.62
CA ASP A 574 -15.96 14.83 -47.50
C ASP A 574 -14.67 15.38 -46.88
N ALA A 575 -14.44 15.01 -45.61
CA ALA A 575 -13.19 14.42 -45.10
C ALA A 575 -13.44 13.95 -43.65
N GLU A 576 -13.83 12.69 -43.47
CA GLU A 576 -14.04 12.09 -42.14
C GLU A 576 -12.70 11.80 -41.47
N ASP A 577 -12.31 12.67 -40.53
CA ASP A 577 -11.36 12.35 -39.47
C ASP A 577 -12.11 11.51 -38.39
N GLU A 578 -12.02 10.17 -38.49
CA GLU A 578 -12.61 9.21 -37.54
C GLU A 578 -12.07 9.35 -36.09
N ASP A 579 -11.00 10.12 -35.87
CA ASP A 579 -10.37 10.29 -34.55
C ASP A 579 -11.02 11.39 -33.68
N GLU A 580 -11.90 12.24 -34.23
CA GLU A 580 -12.55 13.35 -33.50
C GLU A 580 -13.97 13.04 -32.99
N ALA A 581 -14.52 11.87 -33.32
CA ALA A 581 -15.85 11.43 -32.87
C ALA A 581 -15.86 10.88 -31.42
N ASP A 582 -14.70 10.47 -30.89
CA ASP A 582 -14.58 9.83 -29.56
C ASP A 582 -14.61 10.84 -28.39
N ASP A 583 -14.48 12.15 -28.66
CA ASP A 583 -14.35 13.20 -27.64
C ASP A 583 -15.67 13.95 -27.34
N ARG A 584 -16.72 13.79 -28.16
CA ARG A 584 -18.02 14.49 -28.00
C ARG A 584 -19.02 13.81 -27.05
N TYR A 585 -18.66 12.70 -26.40
CA TYR A 585 -19.52 11.93 -25.48
C TYR A 585 -19.18 12.09 -23.99
N LEU A 586 -18.37 13.07 -23.62
CA LEU A 586 -17.67 13.13 -22.31
C LEU A 586 -18.48 13.58 -21.08
N THR A 587 -19.81 13.65 -21.11
CA THR A 587 -20.59 14.25 -20.00
C THR A 587 -21.57 13.34 -19.23
N TYR A 588 -21.83 12.08 -19.62
CA TYR A 588 -22.73 11.22 -18.82
C TYR A 588 -22.31 9.73 -18.83
N GLY A 589 -22.21 9.12 -17.63
CA GLY A 589 -22.64 7.72 -17.45
C GLY A 589 -21.66 6.54 -17.58
N HIS A 590 -20.34 6.70 -17.61
CA HIS A 590 -19.46 5.51 -17.69
C HIS A 590 -19.33 4.76 -16.35
N SER A 591 -19.56 3.44 -16.37
CA SER A 591 -19.23 2.54 -15.26
C SER A 591 -17.76 2.60 -14.86
N LYS A 592 -17.45 2.07 -13.67
CA LYS A 592 -16.07 2.00 -13.19
C LYS A 592 -15.21 1.13 -14.12
N GLU A 593 -15.82 0.07 -14.64
CA GLU A 593 -15.28 -0.87 -15.61
C GLU A 593 -14.95 -0.17 -16.93
N GLY A 594 -15.86 0.65 -17.45
CA GLY A 594 -15.66 1.41 -18.69
C GLY A 594 -14.48 2.39 -18.59
N ILE A 595 -14.38 3.12 -17.47
CA ILE A 595 -13.24 4.03 -17.23
C ILE A 595 -11.92 3.25 -17.12
N PHE A 596 -11.93 2.08 -16.46
CA PHE A 596 -10.74 1.22 -16.34
C PHE A 596 -10.27 0.72 -17.71
N ILE A 597 -11.17 0.24 -18.57
CA ILE A 597 -10.83 -0.21 -19.93
C ILE A 597 -10.28 0.95 -20.77
N LYS A 598 -10.92 2.13 -20.74
CA LYS A 598 -10.44 3.32 -21.46
C LYS A 598 -9.04 3.74 -20.98
N PHE A 599 -8.77 3.64 -19.68
CA PHE A 599 -7.44 3.89 -19.12
C PHE A 599 -6.39 2.91 -19.65
N LEU A 600 -6.65 1.60 -19.56
CA LEU A 600 -5.71 0.60 -20.05
C LEU A 600 -5.45 0.76 -21.55
N LYS A 601 -6.48 1.01 -22.36
CA LYS A 601 -6.35 1.30 -23.80
C LYS A 601 -5.42 2.48 -24.05
N THR A 602 -5.56 3.55 -23.27
CA THR A 602 -4.70 4.74 -23.38
C THR A 602 -3.25 4.42 -23.03
N ILE A 603 -3.00 3.72 -21.92
CA ILE A 603 -1.66 3.30 -21.50
C ILE A 603 -1.02 2.34 -22.52
N PHE A 604 -1.81 1.44 -23.10
CA PHE A 604 -1.34 0.49 -24.11
C PHE A 604 -0.94 1.19 -25.41
N ARG A 605 -1.64 2.25 -25.81
CA ARG A 605 -1.28 3.10 -26.96
C ARG A 605 0.06 3.82 -26.76
N VAL A 606 0.34 4.28 -25.54
CA VAL A 606 1.59 5.00 -25.23
C VAL A 606 2.84 4.13 -25.34
N GLY A 607 2.75 2.81 -25.08
CA GLY A 607 3.85 1.88 -25.31
C GLY A 607 5.08 2.06 -24.41
N ARG A 608 5.01 2.86 -23.34
CA ARG A 608 6.14 3.18 -22.45
C ARG A 608 6.27 2.26 -21.23
N VAL A 609 5.33 1.35 -21.01
CA VAL A 609 5.26 0.48 -19.84
C VAL A 609 5.63 -0.95 -20.23
N LYS A 610 6.45 -1.63 -19.42
CA LYS A 610 6.64 -3.07 -19.54
C LYS A 610 5.38 -3.77 -19.07
N TYR A 611 4.64 -4.39 -19.99
CA TYR A 611 3.34 -4.97 -19.70
C TYR A 611 3.45 -6.38 -19.09
N GLU A 612 2.76 -6.61 -17.97
CA GLU A 612 2.42 -7.95 -17.49
C GLU A 612 1.21 -8.45 -18.30
N TYR A 613 1.46 -8.90 -19.53
CA TYR A 613 0.43 -9.28 -20.50
C TYR A 613 -0.64 -10.22 -19.94
N ILE A 614 -0.24 -11.23 -19.18
CA ILE A 614 -1.16 -12.21 -18.58
C ILE A 614 -2.07 -11.51 -17.57
N ARG A 615 -1.49 -10.76 -16.62
CA ARG A 615 -2.24 -10.09 -15.56
C ARG A 615 -3.25 -9.08 -16.11
N ILE A 616 -2.84 -8.28 -17.09
CA ILE A 616 -3.73 -7.32 -17.76
C ILE A 616 -4.87 -8.07 -18.48
N SER A 617 -4.56 -9.15 -19.19
CA SER A 617 -5.57 -9.93 -19.91
C SER A 617 -6.58 -10.58 -18.97
N LEU A 618 -6.15 -11.07 -17.81
CA LEU A 618 -7.03 -11.62 -16.79
C LEU A 618 -7.90 -10.52 -16.14
N ALA A 619 -7.38 -9.31 -15.94
CA ALA A 619 -8.18 -8.19 -15.47
C ALA A 619 -9.24 -7.76 -16.50
N VAL A 620 -8.90 -7.73 -17.80
CA VAL A 620 -9.85 -7.49 -18.90
C VAL A 620 -10.89 -8.62 -18.97
N CYS A 621 -10.48 -9.87 -18.76
CA CYS A 621 -11.38 -11.02 -18.67
C CYS A 621 -12.42 -10.87 -17.55
N LYS A 622 -12.03 -10.32 -16.40
CA LYS A 622 -12.97 -10.03 -15.33
C LYS A 622 -13.98 -8.94 -15.72
N VAL A 623 -13.58 -7.90 -16.47
CA VAL A 623 -14.54 -6.94 -17.06
C VAL A 623 -15.55 -7.66 -17.94
N LEU A 624 -15.06 -8.52 -18.85
CA LEU A 624 -15.93 -9.29 -19.75
C LEU A 624 -16.92 -10.18 -19.01
N LYS A 625 -16.50 -10.77 -17.88
CA LYS A 625 -17.32 -11.68 -17.07
C LYS A 625 -18.32 -10.97 -16.17
N TYR A 626 -18.01 -9.76 -15.67
CA TYR A 626 -18.78 -9.12 -14.60
C TYR A 626 -19.46 -7.80 -14.95
N SER A 627 -19.11 -7.17 -16.07
CA SER A 627 -19.77 -5.93 -16.50
C SER A 627 -21.13 -6.25 -17.13
N ASP A 628 -22.15 -5.49 -16.73
CA ASP A 628 -23.49 -5.56 -17.33
C ASP A 628 -23.63 -4.62 -18.56
N GLU A 629 -22.64 -3.76 -18.79
CA GLU A 629 -22.65 -2.80 -19.90
C GLU A 629 -22.05 -3.41 -21.17
N SER A 630 -22.92 -3.68 -22.16
CA SER A 630 -22.54 -4.18 -23.49
C SER A 630 -21.39 -3.39 -24.13
N GLU A 631 -21.47 -2.04 -24.12
CA GLU A 631 -20.43 -1.17 -24.67
C GLU A 631 -19.06 -1.35 -23.98
N THR A 632 -19.05 -1.45 -22.65
CA THR A 632 -17.82 -1.65 -21.86
C THR A 632 -17.18 -3.01 -22.20
N ARG A 633 -18.00 -4.03 -22.44
CA ARG A 633 -17.53 -5.36 -22.85
C ARG A 633 -16.99 -5.38 -24.28
N ASP A 634 -17.60 -4.67 -25.23
CA ASP A 634 -17.05 -4.50 -26.59
C ASP A 634 -15.66 -3.83 -26.54
N HIS A 635 -15.53 -2.75 -25.77
CA HIS A 635 -14.24 -2.09 -25.57
C HIS A 635 -13.19 -3.01 -24.93
N ALA A 636 -13.61 -3.88 -24.00
CA ALA A 636 -12.75 -4.88 -23.38
C ALA A 636 -12.28 -5.93 -24.41
N LEU A 637 -13.15 -6.39 -25.31
CA LEU A 637 -12.78 -7.32 -26.39
C LEU A 637 -11.76 -6.68 -27.35
N ARG A 638 -11.98 -5.43 -27.78
CA ARG A 638 -11.02 -4.71 -28.63
C ARG A 638 -9.66 -4.56 -27.97
N LEU A 639 -9.63 -4.19 -26.69
CA LEU A 639 -8.40 -4.10 -25.91
C LEU A 639 -7.72 -5.47 -25.79
N LEU A 640 -8.47 -6.54 -25.55
CA LEU A 640 -7.91 -7.89 -25.48
C LEU A 640 -7.32 -8.35 -26.81
N LEU A 641 -7.96 -8.01 -27.93
CA LEU A 641 -7.43 -8.28 -29.28
C LEU A 641 -6.13 -7.52 -29.52
N ASP A 642 -6.05 -6.24 -29.15
CA ASP A 642 -4.83 -5.43 -29.23
C ASP A 642 -3.70 -6.02 -28.36
N ILE A 643 -4.04 -6.46 -27.16
CA ILE A 643 -3.10 -7.10 -26.22
C ILE A 643 -2.55 -8.40 -26.82
N CYS A 644 -3.42 -9.29 -27.30
CA CYS A 644 -3.05 -10.51 -28.00
C CYS A 644 -2.25 -10.18 -29.27
N GLY A 645 -2.56 -9.05 -29.92
CA GLY A 645 -1.81 -8.36 -30.97
C GLY A 645 -0.31 -8.38 -30.76
N ARG A 646 0.11 -7.90 -29.59
CA ARG A 646 1.50 -7.59 -29.25
C ARG A 646 2.18 -8.65 -28.38
N MET A 647 1.44 -9.67 -27.96
CA MET A 647 1.93 -10.69 -27.04
C MET A 647 2.86 -11.70 -27.74
N PRO A 648 4.01 -12.07 -27.13
CA PRO A 648 4.83 -13.19 -27.61
C PRO A 648 4.03 -14.50 -27.62
N LYS A 649 4.29 -15.37 -28.61
CA LYS A 649 3.56 -16.63 -28.77
C LYS A 649 3.57 -17.51 -27.52
N SER A 650 4.70 -17.59 -26.80
CA SER A 650 4.82 -18.38 -25.57
C SER A 650 3.89 -17.90 -24.46
N ILE A 651 3.80 -16.58 -24.27
CA ILE A 651 2.93 -15.96 -23.27
C ILE A 651 1.47 -16.09 -23.68
N LEU A 652 1.17 -15.99 -24.99
CA LEU A 652 -0.19 -16.20 -25.50
C LEU A 652 -0.66 -17.64 -25.27
N THR A 653 0.22 -18.63 -25.45
CA THR A 653 -0.10 -20.03 -25.14
C THR A 653 -0.36 -20.22 -23.65
N GLU A 654 0.47 -19.65 -22.78
CA GLU A 654 0.28 -19.70 -21.33
C GLU A 654 -1.07 -19.07 -20.93
N LEU A 655 -1.39 -17.89 -21.46
CA LEU A 655 -2.65 -17.21 -21.20
C LEU A 655 -3.86 -18.03 -21.65
N ALA A 656 -3.81 -18.60 -22.85
CA ALA A 656 -4.95 -19.30 -23.45
C ALA A 656 -5.19 -20.71 -22.88
N ILE A 657 -4.29 -21.22 -22.01
CA ILE A 657 -4.52 -22.45 -21.25
C ILE A 657 -5.44 -22.21 -20.04
N HIS A 658 -5.61 -20.97 -19.58
CA HIS A 658 -6.53 -20.65 -18.48
C HIS A 658 -7.99 -20.90 -18.88
N SER A 659 -8.64 -21.85 -18.20
CA SER A 659 -10.03 -22.24 -18.47
C SER A 659 -11.01 -21.07 -18.33
N THR A 660 -10.81 -20.23 -17.30
CA THR A 660 -11.68 -19.08 -17.03
C THR A 660 -11.72 -18.09 -18.19
N LEU A 661 -10.56 -17.81 -18.81
CA LEU A 661 -10.50 -16.95 -19.99
C LEU A 661 -11.20 -17.60 -21.18
N MET A 662 -10.94 -18.89 -21.41
CA MET A 662 -11.50 -19.61 -22.54
C MET A 662 -13.04 -19.70 -22.44
N GLU A 663 -13.56 -20.08 -21.28
CA GLU A 663 -14.99 -20.11 -20.97
C GLU A 663 -15.62 -18.72 -21.12
N THR A 664 -14.95 -17.67 -20.63
CA THR A 664 -15.45 -16.30 -20.77
C THR A 664 -15.57 -15.88 -22.24
N LEU A 665 -14.56 -16.18 -23.07
CA LEU A 665 -14.61 -15.86 -24.50
C LEU A 665 -15.69 -16.65 -25.25
N ILE A 666 -15.81 -17.95 -24.95
CA ILE A 666 -16.87 -18.79 -25.52
C ILE A 666 -18.24 -18.26 -25.09
N LYS A 667 -18.40 -17.88 -23.82
CA LYS A 667 -19.64 -17.30 -23.30
C LYS A 667 -19.99 -15.97 -23.98
N CYS A 668 -19.01 -15.08 -24.17
CA CYS A 668 -19.24 -13.83 -24.90
C CYS A 668 -19.70 -14.11 -26.35
N ALA A 669 -19.19 -15.15 -27.01
CA ALA A 669 -19.67 -15.54 -28.34
C ALA A 669 -21.15 -15.96 -28.31
N VAL A 670 -21.53 -16.79 -27.33
CA VAL A 670 -22.93 -17.21 -27.14
C VAL A 670 -23.84 -16.01 -26.89
N GLU A 671 -23.42 -15.11 -26.00
CA GLU A 671 -24.16 -13.91 -25.60
C GLU A 671 -24.29 -12.85 -26.71
N MET A 672 -23.47 -12.91 -27.76
CA MET A 672 -23.62 -12.08 -28.96
C MET A 672 -24.62 -12.67 -29.97
N HIS A 673 -24.73 -14.00 -30.04
CA HIS A 673 -25.44 -14.68 -31.13
C HIS A 673 -26.78 -15.29 -30.74
N PHE A 674 -27.04 -15.49 -29.45
CA PHE A 674 -28.25 -16.14 -28.97
C PHE A 674 -28.93 -15.32 -27.88
N SER A 675 -30.25 -15.53 -27.72
CA SER A 675 -31.00 -15.02 -26.57
C SER A 675 -30.83 -15.93 -25.37
N GLU A 676 -31.07 -15.39 -24.17
CA GLU A 676 -31.01 -16.15 -22.91
C GLU A 676 -31.95 -17.37 -22.95
N GLU A 677 -33.17 -17.21 -23.47
CA GLU A 677 -34.16 -18.28 -23.51
C GLU A 677 -33.68 -19.46 -24.37
N PHE A 678 -33.10 -19.16 -25.54
CA PHE A 678 -32.53 -20.19 -26.40
C PHE A 678 -31.40 -20.94 -25.71
N VAL A 679 -30.51 -20.22 -25.02
CA VAL A 679 -29.34 -20.82 -24.36
C VAL A 679 -29.76 -21.70 -23.19
N VAL A 680 -30.74 -21.28 -22.39
CA VAL A 680 -31.31 -22.08 -21.30
C VAL A 680 -31.97 -23.36 -21.85
N GLU A 681 -32.78 -23.25 -22.91
CA GLU A 681 -33.39 -24.41 -23.56
C GLU A 681 -32.32 -25.36 -24.14
N TRP A 682 -31.31 -24.79 -24.79
CA TRP A 682 -30.23 -25.53 -25.43
C TRP A 682 -29.40 -26.34 -24.42
N ILE A 683 -29.00 -25.72 -23.31
CA ILE A 683 -28.23 -26.37 -22.24
C ILE A 683 -29.08 -27.46 -21.56
N THR A 684 -30.34 -27.15 -21.26
CA THR A 684 -31.27 -28.09 -20.60
C THR A 684 -31.54 -29.30 -21.49
N GLY A 685 -31.73 -29.10 -22.79
CA GLY A 685 -31.97 -30.17 -23.76
C GLY A 685 -30.75 -31.06 -24.01
N ARG A 686 -29.52 -30.52 -23.91
CA ARG A 686 -28.28 -31.30 -24.11
C ARG A 686 -27.80 -32.04 -22.87
N ASN A 687 -28.07 -31.51 -21.67
CA ASN A 687 -27.57 -32.05 -20.40
C ASN A 687 -26.04 -32.26 -20.38
N ASP A 688 -25.29 -31.33 -21.00
CA ASP A 688 -23.83 -31.36 -21.03
C ASP A 688 -23.26 -30.48 -19.92
N LYS A 689 -22.63 -31.12 -18.92
CA LYS A 689 -22.00 -30.44 -17.78
C LYS A 689 -20.89 -29.47 -18.21
N LYS A 690 -20.28 -29.65 -19.40
CA LYS A 690 -19.24 -28.74 -19.89
C LYS A 690 -19.78 -27.36 -20.24
N LEU A 691 -21.08 -27.25 -20.55
CA LEU A 691 -21.71 -26.00 -20.99
C LEU A 691 -22.44 -25.27 -19.85
N SER A 692 -22.36 -25.77 -18.61
CA SER A 692 -23.14 -25.21 -17.48
C SER A 692 -22.82 -23.73 -17.20
N TYR A 693 -21.61 -23.28 -17.48
CA TYR A 693 -21.17 -21.89 -17.25
C TYR A 693 -21.87 -20.86 -18.16
N LEU A 694 -22.52 -21.32 -19.24
CA LEU A 694 -23.27 -20.48 -20.17
C LEU A 694 -24.62 -20.01 -19.58
N GLY A 695 -25.18 -20.72 -18.60
CA GLY A 695 -26.57 -20.55 -18.17
C GLY A 695 -26.85 -19.36 -17.24
N HIS A 696 -25.92 -18.95 -16.36
CA HIS A 696 -26.16 -17.80 -15.48
C HIS A 696 -24.85 -17.20 -14.92
N PRO A 697 -24.78 -15.89 -14.67
CA PRO A 697 -25.64 -14.84 -15.23
C PRO A 697 -25.43 -14.72 -16.75
N PHE A 698 -26.51 -14.61 -17.52
CA PHE A 698 -26.48 -14.36 -18.95
C PHE A 698 -26.55 -12.86 -19.21
N ARG A 699 -25.67 -12.34 -20.08
CA ARG A 699 -25.61 -10.92 -20.39
C ARG A 699 -25.56 -10.70 -21.89
N GLN A 700 -26.69 -10.35 -22.49
CA GLN A 700 -26.76 -10.06 -23.92
C GLN A 700 -25.69 -9.02 -24.30
N MET A 701 -24.93 -9.31 -25.36
CA MET A 701 -23.97 -8.38 -25.95
C MET A 701 -24.48 -7.89 -27.29
N ASP A 702 -24.45 -6.59 -27.47
CA ASP A 702 -24.66 -5.94 -28.76
C ASP A 702 -23.28 -5.78 -29.41
N GLY A 703 -23.02 -6.51 -30.49
CA GLY A 703 -21.71 -6.42 -31.14
C GLY A 703 -21.55 -7.37 -32.33
N ASN A 704 -20.47 -7.15 -33.07
CA ASN A 704 -20.06 -8.01 -34.19
C ASN A 704 -19.19 -9.16 -33.64
N GLY A 705 -19.61 -10.39 -33.87
CA GLY A 705 -18.94 -11.61 -33.41
C GLY A 705 -17.51 -11.76 -33.97
N TYR A 706 -17.19 -11.04 -35.06
CA TYR A 706 -15.87 -11.01 -35.68
C TYR A 706 -14.73 -10.78 -34.69
N LEU A 707 -14.89 -9.88 -33.70
CA LEU A 707 -13.84 -9.60 -32.72
C LEU A 707 -13.53 -10.83 -31.86
N ILE A 708 -14.56 -11.53 -31.39
CA ILE A 708 -14.38 -12.72 -30.55
C ILE A 708 -13.72 -13.84 -31.35
N PHE A 709 -14.19 -14.10 -32.57
CA PHE A 709 -13.60 -15.13 -33.42
C PHE A 709 -12.16 -14.80 -33.82
N SER A 710 -11.84 -13.52 -34.05
CA SER A 710 -10.46 -13.08 -34.28
C SER A 710 -9.53 -13.38 -33.08
N ILE A 711 -10.01 -13.13 -31.85
CA ILE A 711 -9.27 -13.45 -30.62
C ILE A 711 -9.08 -14.97 -30.49
N LEU A 712 -10.17 -15.75 -30.60
CA LEU A 712 -10.15 -17.20 -30.49
C LEU A 712 -9.23 -17.84 -31.53
N LYS A 713 -9.36 -17.42 -32.79
CA LYS A 713 -8.48 -17.83 -33.89
C LYS A 713 -7.01 -17.62 -33.54
N LYS A 714 -6.66 -16.43 -33.05
CA LYS A 714 -5.29 -16.10 -32.67
C LYS A 714 -4.78 -16.98 -31.52
N MET A 715 -5.60 -17.21 -30.49
CA MET A 715 -5.26 -18.09 -29.37
C MET A 715 -5.07 -19.55 -29.80
N LEU A 716 -5.97 -20.07 -30.63
CA LEU A 716 -5.92 -21.45 -31.13
C LEU A 716 -4.67 -21.72 -31.98
N TRP A 717 -4.09 -20.72 -32.64
CA TRP A 717 -2.81 -20.88 -33.34
C TRP A 717 -1.58 -20.94 -32.45
N SER A 718 -1.73 -20.60 -31.16
CA SER A 718 -0.60 -20.53 -30.26
C SER A 718 -0.05 -21.93 -29.91
N GLY A 719 -0.91 -22.96 -29.82
CA GLY A 719 -0.44 -24.33 -29.57
C GLY A 719 -1.56 -25.38 -29.44
N HIS A 720 -1.17 -26.66 -29.46
CA HIS A 720 -2.09 -27.80 -29.36
C HIS A 720 -2.86 -27.83 -28.03
N GLU A 721 -2.18 -27.57 -26.92
CA GLU A 721 -2.81 -27.56 -25.58
C GLU A 721 -3.95 -26.54 -25.45
N VAL A 722 -3.81 -25.38 -26.10
CA VAL A 722 -4.87 -24.35 -26.11
C VAL A 722 -6.10 -24.84 -26.88
N GLN A 723 -5.87 -25.55 -27.98
CA GLN A 723 -6.96 -26.08 -28.77
C GLN A 723 -7.69 -27.22 -28.05
N LYS A 724 -6.95 -28.10 -27.37
CA LYS A 724 -7.53 -29.11 -26.49
C LYS A 724 -8.34 -28.48 -25.37
N ARG A 725 -7.84 -27.40 -24.76
CA ARG A 725 -8.57 -26.63 -23.75
C ARG A 725 -9.87 -26.05 -24.30
N PHE A 726 -9.84 -25.47 -25.49
CA PHE A 726 -11.04 -24.93 -26.15
C PHE A 726 -12.12 -25.99 -26.34
N VAL A 727 -11.75 -27.21 -26.77
CA VAL A 727 -12.67 -28.35 -26.88
C VAL A 727 -13.18 -28.79 -25.52
N GLN A 728 -12.32 -28.86 -24.50
CA GLN A 728 -12.72 -29.23 -23.14
C GLN A 728 -13.74 -28.27 -22.53
N CYS A 729 -13.66 -26.99 -22.87
CA CYS A 729 -14.62 -25.97 -22.47
C CYS A 729 -15.90 -25.94 -23.34
N GLY A 730 -16.09 -26.89 -24.27
CA GLY A 730 -17.29 -26.94 -25.12
C GLY A 730 -17.31 -25.94 -26.28
N GLY A 731 -16.16 -25.35 -26.61
CA GLY A 731 -16.06 -24.34 -27.67
C GLY A 731 -16.42 -24.86 -29.05
N PHE A 732 -16.19 -26.16 -29.32
CA PHE A 732 -16.54 -26.76 -30.62
C PHE A 732 -18.05 -26.83 -30.84
N GLU A 733 -18.77 -27.30 -29.83
CA GLU A 733 -20.23 -27.41 -29.80
C GLU A 733 -20.89 -26.04 -29.97
N VAL A 734 -20.37 -25.03 -29.27
CA VAL A 734 -20.82 -23.64 -29.38
C VAL A 734 -20.60 -23.12 -30.80
N CYS A 735 -19.41 -23.26 -31.37
CA CYS A 735 -19.14 -22.78 -32.73
C CYS A 735 -20.02 -23.47 -33.78
N GLN A 736 -20.35 -24.76 -33.62
CA GLN A 736 -21.26 -25.45 -34.53
C GLN A 736 -22.69 -24.89 -34.48
N GLU A 737 -23.19 -24.55 -33.29
CA GLU A 737 -24.52 -23.94 -33.18
C GLU A 737 -24.51 -22.51 -33.74
N ILE A 738 -23.48 -21.71 -33.43
CA ILE A 738 -23.36 -20.35 -33.97
C ILE A 738 -23.30 -20.40 -35.50
N GLN A 739 -22.59 -21.37 -36.09
CA GLN A 739 -22.50 -21.52 -37.54
C GLN A 739 -23.87 -21.78 -38.19
N LYS A 740 -24.84 -22.35 -37.47
CA LYS A 740 -26.22 -22.53 -37.98
C LYS A 740 -27.03 -21.23 -37.91
N ALA A 741 -26.62 -20.28 -37.07
CA ALA A 741 -27.36 -19.06 -36.77
C ALA A 741 -26.82 -17.81 -37.49
N ILE A 742 -25.55 -17.80 -37.92
CA ILE A 742 -24.94 -16.65 -38.62
C ILE A 742 -25.37 -16.60 -40.09
N TYR A 743 -25.71 -15.39 -40.55
CA TYR A 743 -26.05 -15.07 -41.94
C TYR A 743 -25.05 -14.09 -42.61
N SER A 744 -24.04 -13.60 -41.88
CA SER A 744 -23.03 -12.63 -42.36
C SER A 744 -21.76 -13.32 -42.87
N ASP A 745 -21.29 -12.96 -44.07
CA ASP A 745 -20.13 -13.58 -44.72
C ASP A 745 -18.81 -13.35 -43.96
N ASP A 746 -18.56 -12.16 -43.41
CA ASP A 746 -17.29 -11.82 -42.74
C ASP A 746 -17.11 -12.55 -41.40
N GLU A 747 -18.19 -12.71 -40.63
CA GLU A 747 -18.16 -13.52 -39.39
C GLU A 747 -18.03 -15.01 -39.71
N LEU A 748 -18.61 -15.43 -40.83
CA LEU A 748 -18.57 -16.82 -41.28
C LEU A 748 -17.14 -17.26 -41.60
N ASP A 749 -16.32 -16.39 -42.19
CA ASP A 749 -14.93 -16.72 -42.53
C ASP A 749 -14.06 -16.97 -41.29
N GLU A 750 -14.17 -16.09 -40.28
CA GLU A 750 -13.46 -16.24 -39.02
C GLU A 750 -13.95 -17.47 -38.23
N LEU A 751 -15.25 -17.71 -38.20
CA LEU A 751 -15.85 -18.88 -37.54
C LEU A 751 -15.52 -20.19 -38.28
N TYR A 752 -15.57 -20.20 -39.62
CA TYR A 752 -15.20 -21.34 -40.44
C TYR A 752 -13.73 -21.69 -40.18
N PHE A 753 -12.89 -20.68 -40.03
CA PHE A 753 -11.50 -20.89 -39.69
C PHE A 753 -11.34 -21.57 -38.31
N VAL A 754 -12.00 -21.04 -37.28
CA VAL A 754 -11.97 -21.61 -35.91
C VAL A 754 -12.47 -23.06 -35.92
N THR A 755 -13.61 -23.32 -36.55
CA THR A 755 -14.21 -24.67 -36.64
C THR A 755 -13.36 -25.65 -37.44
N PHE A 756 -12.78 -25.21 -38.57
CA PHE A 756 -11.87 -26.02 -39.38
C PHE A 756 -10.66 -26.47 -38.54
N LYS A 757 -10.04 -25.54 -37.81
CA LYS A 757 -8.86 -25.84 -37.00
C LYS A 757 -9.15 -26.84 -35.89
N VAL A 758 -10.32 -26.75 -35.26
CA VAL A 758 -10.73 -27.68 -34.21
C VAL A 758 -11.05 -29.07 -34.79
N ARG A 759 -11.67 -29.14 -35.98
CA ARG A 759 -11.91 -30.43 -36.67
C ARG A 759 -10.62 -31.18 -36.98
N GLU A 760 -9.56 -30.50 -37.41
CA GLU A 760 -8.26 -31.14 -37.64
C GLU A 760 -7.73 -31.87 -36.40
N ILE A 761 -8.03 -31.36 -35.20
CA ILE A 761 -7.53 -31.89 -33.93
C ILE A 761 -8.37 -33.07 -33.48
N LEU A 762 -9.69 -32.96 -33.55
CA LEU A 762 -10.57 -34.08 -33.26
C LEU A 762 -10.27 -35.27 -34.18
N ILE A 763 -9.89 -35.01 -35.43
CA ILE A 763 -9.41 -36.05 -36.35
C ILE A 763 -8.07 -36.64 -35.88
N ARG A 764 -7.11 -35.83 -35.42
CA ARG A 764 -5.83 -36.32 -34.90
C ARG A 764 -6.00 -37.14 -33.61
N GLU A 765 -6.78 -36.65 -32.65
CA GLU A 765 -7.02 -37.34 -31.38
C GLU A 765 -7.86 -38.61 -31.55
N SER A 766 -8.75 -38.67 -32.54
CA SER A 766 -9.47 -39.91 -32.89
C SER A 766 -8.58 -40.95 -33.59
N ILE A 767 -7.54 -40.51 -34.31
CA ILE A 767 -6.54 -41.42 -34.89
C ILE A 767 -5.62 -42.00 -33.81
N ASP A 768 -5.23 -41.21 -32.79
CA ASP A 768 -4.39 -41.69 -31.67
C ASP A 768 -5.09 -42.75 -30.78
N TYR A 769 -6.43 -42.80 -30.77
CA TYR A 769 -7.19 -43.87 -30.08
C TYR A 769 -7.29 -45.18 -30.89
N THR A 770 -6.93 -45.18 -32.17
CA THR A 770 -7.00 -46.39 -33.03
C THR A 770 -5.68 -47.13 -33.21
N ASP A 771 -4.55 -46.59 -32.73
CA ASP A 771 -3.22 -47.21 -32.82
C ASP A 771 -2.78 -47.93 -31.52
N SER A 772 -3.71 -48.14 -30.57
CA SER A 772 -3.45 -48.91 -29.32
C SER A 772 -4.30 -50.17 -29.13
N ASP A 773 -4.86 -50.75 -30.21
CA ASP A 773 -5.48 -52.08 -30.20
C ASP A 773 -4.69 -53.10 -31.05
#